data_AF-A0A9D1TC46-F1
#
_entry.id   AF-A0A9D1TC46-F1
#
_cell.length_a   1.000
_cell.length_b   1.000
_cell.length_c   1.000
_cell.angle_alpha   90.00
_cell.angle_beta   90.00
_cell.angle_gamma   90.00
#
_symmetry.space_group_name_H-M   'P 1'
#
loop_
_entity.id
_entity.type
_entity.pdbx_description
1 polymer ?
#
loop_
_entity_poly.entity_id
_entity_poly.type
_entity_poly.pdbx_seq_one_letter_code
_entity_poly.pdbx_strand_id
1 'polypeptide(L)'
;MDWKERLQQNLVDYQSIPFWSWNDKLEPEELRRQIRAMKKAGIGGFFMHARGGLMTEYLGEDWFTATAACIDEAEKQGMHAWCYDENGWPSGFAGMKLLENRENWEHYIVCETKAAFDPSAMAVYAVENNHIRRLQAGESAKEYLCLYDRQNSSVVDILNPDIVAQFLAETHEKYYAHFGADFGRAMQGFFTDEPQYFRWDTPYTPVILRAYSERYQGDLLNELGALFVDCEEAPRLRWRYWKLMNELYTANFAKQIYDWCTAHNCQLTGHSIEERNLAGQMMCCAGIMPFYEYEHVPGIDWLGREIANECAPRQVSSAAQQLGKKHVITETFACAGWDVTPKELKRIAEWQYVNGVNQMCQHLYPYSIRGQRKRDYPAFYSEHNPWVKAEFRAFNDYFTALGCMLADSREEAPVAIVHPIHAAYLTYKHNDPHSVEALDARFAALVERFGAAGIGHHYVDESLLAEHGSVQGGKLKMGQCEYEYVVVPEMDTIDASTAKLLREYLAGGGKLFLQGKAPTLVEGEAADLSFLQSNVSFEEMQRAVRVRIDRADTAIRYTTRMADQGDFVFAVNLAKDQTYSIQLRIRAKGAKVFDAMAREYRPAYFLRDGEEIVVPLTFAPGDSLILVLDDAAQSAAKPVEPGVAHALSLDANVVSCSENALTLDTASLSYDNVSYGSPLPVMAISDRLLRERTNHTVYLKYSFTIKTVPERIRLEAEKMNAKRAWFNGEEVRLSDPGTLDPAFVSLNLAGRAKSGVNELVLEIDYYQSKEVYDVFNGVYYEHSDGTESLINCLSYITDIEAVYVLGDFGAYTPSLTPGAKNTLLSPADFWIGPRKTSLALDQLAQSGYLFFGGQITFEKDFEATGAETLLTLGGRFAVAKVSLNGGAEETLMFANALDVAGKLQKGRNQMRVTLLSSYRNLLGPFHFAPDPEPYGVSPDTFTHYGHWDNGKCPGYAQDQYAFAPFGITSITLR
;
A
#
# COMPACT_ATOMS: atom_id res chain seq x y z
N MET A 1 -7.62 -13.48 -32.37
CA MET A 1 -8.16 -13.85 -31.06
C MET A 1 -8.67 -12.58 -30.43
N ASP A 2 -9.91 -12.52 -29.97
CA ASP A 2 -10.42 -11.33 -29.26
C ASP A 2 -10.08 -11.38 -27.76
N TRP A 3 -10.48 -10.36 -27.00
CA TRP A 3 -10.22 -10.32 -25.55
C TRP A 3 -10.93 -11.44 -24.78
N LYS A 4 -12.13 -11.84 -25.22
CA LYS A 4 -12.88 -12.93 -24.57
C LYS A 4 -12.12 -14.26 -24.68
N GLU A 5 -11.60 -14.57 -25.86
CA GLU A 5 -10.78 -15.75 -26.10
C GLU A 5 -9.43 -15.68 -25.36
N ARG A 6 -8.78 -14.49 -25.34
CA ARG A 6 -7.50 -14.29 -24.63
C ARG A 6 -7.63 -14.54 -23.13
N LEU A 7 -8.72 -14.08 -22.51
CA LEU A 7 -8.99 -14.21 -21.07
C LEU A 7 -9.50 -15.60 -20.64
N GLN A 8 -9.62 -16.54 -21.58
CA GLN A 8 -9.86 -17.96 -21.31
C GLN A 8 -8.57 -18.79 -21.25
N GLN A 9 -7.43 -18.22 -21.64
CA GLN A 9 -6.13 -18.87 -21.55
C GLN A 9 -5.59 -18.88 -20.12
N ASN A 10 -4.39 -19.42 -19.92
CA ASN A 10 -3.72 -19.34 -18.62
C ASN A 10 -3.41 -17.86 -18.29
N LEU A 11 -3.78 -17.45 -17.08
CA LEU A 11 -3.62 -16.08 -16.60
C LEU A 11 -2.76 -16.00 -15.32
N VAL A 12 -2.08 -17.09 -14.91
CA VAL A 12 -1.33 -17.14 -13.65
C VAL A 12 -0.35 -15.98 -13.49
N ASP A 13 0.32 -15.57 -14.58
CA ASP A 13 1.31 -14.47 -14.56
C ASP A 13 0.68 -13.07 -14.37
N TYR A 14 -0.65 -12.94 -14.44
CA TYR A 14 -1.37 -11.68 -14.22
C TYR A 14 -2.17 -11.67 -12.91
N GLN A 15 -2.20 -12.81 -12.22
CA GLN A 15 -2.82 -12.90 -10.90
C GLN A 15 -1.97 -12.15 -9.88
N SER A 16 -2.57 -11.78 -8.75
CA SER A 16 -1.85 -11.08 -7.69
C SER A 16 -0.83 -11.98 -6.99
N ILE A 17 0.15 -11.32 -6.36
CA ILE A 17 1.27 -11.94 -5.65
C ILE A 17 1.40 -11.19 -4.31
N PRO A 18 0.59 -11.52 -3.28
CA PRO A 18 0.62 -10.79 -2.02
C PRO A 18 1.90 -11.02 -1.23
N PHE A 19 2.19 -10.09 -0.33
CA PHE A 19 3.09 -10.36 0.79
C PHE A 19 2.46 -11.39 1.72
N TRP A 20 3.13 -12.53 1.85
CA TRP A 20 2.75 -13.57 2.79
C TRP A 20 3.64 -13.48 4.01
N SER A 21 3.15 -12.79 5.04
CA SER A 21 3.90 -12.53 6.27
C SER A 21 4.14 -13.84 7.02
N TRP A 22 5.36 -14.34 6.91
CA TRP A 22 5.92 -15.41 7.73
C TRP A 22 6.26 -14.82 9.08
N ASN A 23 5.30 -14.90 9.98
CA ASN A 23 5.31 -14.14 11.21
C ASN A 23 5.05 -15.01 12.44
N ASP A 24 5.29 -16.32 12.44
CA ASP A 24 5.20 -17.16 13.64
C ASP A 24 6.19 -18.33 13.53
N LYS A 25 6.04 -19.36 14.34
CA LYS A 25 6.69 -20.65 14.10
C LYS A 25 6.08 -21.29 12.86
N LEU A 26 6.91 -21.48 11.85
CA LEU A 26 6.50 -21.94 10.54
C LEU A 26 6.39 -23.45 10.52
N GLU A 27 5.21 -23.95 10.19
CA GLU A 27 4.93 -25.39 10.12
C GLU A 27 4.62 -25.76 8.66
N PRO A 28 5.40 -26.65 8.01
CA PRO A 28 5.27 -26.97 6.59
C PRO A 28 3.86 -27.31 6.11
N GLU A 29 3.07 -28.06 6.90
CA GLU A 29 1.71 -28.43 6.49
C GLU A 29 0.72 -27.26 6.55
N GLU A 30 0.91 -26.33 7.48
CA GLU A 30 0.09 -25.11 7.53
C GLU A 30 0.43 -24.19 6.35
N LEU A 31 1.72 -24.05 6.03
CA LEU A 31 2.18 -23.32 4.85
C LEU A 31 1.52 -23.88 3.56
N ARG A 32 1.54 -25.21 3.38
CA ARG A 32 0.87 -25.87 2.25
C ARG A 32 -0.64 -25.63 2.22
N ARG A 33 -1.30 -25.65 3.39
CA ARG A 33 -2.73 -25.35 3.51
C ARG A 33 -3.04 -23.93 3.06
N GLN A 34 -2.24 -22.95 3.48
CA GLN A 34 -2.41 -21.54 3.11
C GLN A 34 -2.17 -21.32 1.61
N ILE A 35 -1.18 -21.98 1.00
CA ILE A 35 -0.96 -21.94 -0.46
C ILE A 35 -2.21 -22.42 -1.22
N ARG A 36 -2.82 -23.52 -0.78
CA ARG A 36 -4.08 -24.02 -1.38
C ARG A 36 -5.25 -23.04 -1.16
N ALA A 37 -5.29 -22.36 -0.02
CA ALA A 37 -6.29 -21.32 0.25
C ALA A 37 -6.09 -20.11 -0.66
N MET A 38 -4.85 -19.65 -0.85
CA MET A 38 -4.49 -18.59 -1.80
C MET A 38 -4.90 -18.96 -3.23
N LYS A 39 -4.60 -20.18 -3.68
CA LYS A 39 -5.03 -20.66 -5.01
C LYS A 39 -6.54 -20.59 -5.18
N LYS A 40 -7.30 -21.03 -4.17
CA LYS A 40 -8.77 -20.96 -4.17
C LYS A 40 -9.29 -19.53 -4.24
N ALA A 41 -8.53 -18.57 -3.69
CA ALA A 41 -8.85 -17.15 -3.71
C ALA A 41 -8.40 -16.43 -5.01
N GLY A 42 -7.89 -17.15 -6.03
CA GLY A 42 -7.50 -16.56 -7.31
C GLY A 42 -6.12 -15.88 -7.31
N ILE A 43 -5.28 -16.18 -6.32
CA ILE A 43 -3.90 -15.69 -6.22
C ILE A 43 -2.98 -16.60 -7.05
N GLY A 44 -2.00 -16.00 -7.74
CA GLY A 44 -1.08 -16.71 -8.64
C GLY A 44 0.32 -16.95 -8.09
N GLY A 45 0.72 -16.21 -7.06
CA GLY A 45 2.01 -16.38 -6.40
C GLY A 45 2.01 -15.80 -4.99
N PHE A 46 3.17 -15.77 -4.33
CA PHE A 46 3.33 -15.14 -3.03
C PHE A 46 4.81 -14.82 -2.76
N PHE A 47 5.04 -13.76 -1.98
CA PHE A 47 6.35 -13.41 -1.42
C PHE A 47 6.46 -13.96 0.00
N MET A 48 7.43 -14.84 0.25
CA MET A 48 7.68 -15.42 1.58
C MET A 48 8.38 -14.38 2.47
N HIS A 49 7.57 -13.53 3.10
CA HIS A 49 8.01 -12.28 3.75
C HIS A 49 8.30 -12.50 5.23
N ALA A 50 9.57 -12.49 5.63
CA ALA A 50 9.93 -12.46 7.05
C ALA A 50 9.43 -11.14 7.67
N ARG A 51 8.61 -11.26 8.72
CA ARG A 51 7.87 -10.13 9.29
C ARG A 51 7.88 -10.21 10.82
N GLY A 52 7.72 -9.07 11.47
CA GLY A 52 7.62 -8.96 12.93
C GLY A 52 6.73 -10.05 13.55
N GLY A 53 7.29 -10.79 14.50
CA GLY A 53 6.64 -11.96 15.11
C GLY A 53 7.18 -13.31 14.63
N LEU A 54 8.07 -13.34 13.65
CA LEU A 54 8.74 -14.55 13.20
C LEU A 54 9.48 -15.24 14.38
N MET A 55 9.13 -16.50 14.65
CA MET A 55 9.81 -17.32 15.67
C MET A 55 10.80 -18.32 15.06
N THR A 56 10.72 -18.55 13.76
CA THR A 56 11.64 -19.43 13.03
C THR A 56 12.88 -18.63 12.67
N GLU A 57 14.07 -19.14 12.99
CA GLU A 57 15.32 -18.44 12.69
C GLU A 57 15.46 -18.15 11.19
N TYR A 58 15.58 -16.86 10.84
CA TYR A 58 15.74 -16.42 9.46
C TYR A 58 17.01 -17.02 8.84
N LEU A 59 16.88 -17.61 7.63
CA LEU A 59 17.94 -18.34 6.93
C LEU A 59 18.55 -19.52 7.71
N GLY A 60 17.86 -20.02 8.75
CA GLY A 60 18.19 -21.27 9.44
C GLY A 60 17.68 -22.53 8.73
N GLU A 61 17.96 -23.71 9.30
CA GLU A 61 17.52 -24.99 8.72
C GLU A 61 16.00 -25.13 8.63
N ASP A 62 15.27 -24.70 9.67
CA ASP A 62 13.80 -24.75 9.69
C ASP A 62 13.19 -23.78 8.67
N TRP A 63 13.83 -22.62 8.44
CA TRP A 63 13.44 -21.66 7.40
C TRP A 63 13.54 -22.25 6.00
N PHE A 64 14.65 -22.94 5.69
CA PHE A 64 14.81 -23.60 4.40
C PHE A 64 13.91 -24.84 4.25
N THR A 65 13.59 -25.52 5.35
CA THR A 65 12.58 -26.60 5.34
C THR A 65 11.19 -26.06 5.00
N ALA A 66 10.79 -24.94 5.60
CA ALA A 66 9.56 -24.22 5.26
C ALA A 66 9.55 -23.76 3.79
N THR A 67 10.66 -23.17 3.33
CA THR A 67 10.82 -22.70 1.94
C THR A 67 10.68 -23.84 0.93
N ALA A 68 11.36 -24.97 1.17
CA ALA A 68 11.25 -26.16 0.32
C ALA A 68 9.80 -26.67 0.22
N ALA A 69 9.06 -26.66 1.33
CA ALA A 69 7.67 -27.06 1.34
C ALA A 69 6.77 -26.13 0.51
N CYS A 70 7.06 -24.83 0.54
CA CYS A 70 6.33 -23.84 -0.23
C CYS A 70 6.62 -23.92 -1.73
N ILE A 71 7.88 -24.09 -2.13
CA ILE A 71 8.29 -24.27 -3.53
C ILE A 71 7.59 -25.50 -4.13
N ASP A 72 7.64 -26.64 -3.43
CA ASP A 72 7.02 -27.89 -3.87
C ASP A 72 5.49 -27.78 -3.95
N GLU A 73 4.82 -27.10 -3.01
CA GLU A 73 3.36 -26.88 -3.11
C GLU A 73 2.99 -25.89 -4.21
N ALA A 74 3.77 -24.81 -4.40
CA ALA A 74 3.54 -23.83 -5.45
C ALA A 74 3.58 -24.50 -6.83
N GLU A 75 4.56 -25.37 -7.07
CA GLU A 75 4.65 -26.17 -8.30
C GLU A 75 3.39 -27.03 -8.50
N LYS A 76 2.94 -27.75 -7.46
CA LYS A 76 1.72 -28.59 -7.52
C LYS A 76 0.46 -27.79 -7.82
N GLN A 77 0.37 -26.56 -7.33
CA GLN A 77 -0.79 -25.69 -7.54
C GLN A 77 -0.70 -24.83 -8.81
N GLY A 78 0.43 -24.89 -9.55
CA GLY A 78 0.72 -23.99 -10.65
C GLY A 78 0.67 -22.54 -10.20
N MET A 79 1.48 -22.22 -9.19
CA MET A 79 1.69 -20.90 -8.61
C MET A 79 3.18 -20.57 -8.57
N HIS A 80 3.49 -19.30 -8.38
CA HIS A 80 4.84 -18.76 -8.33
C HIS A 80 5.27 -18.45 -6.89
N ALA A 81 6.28 -19.15 -6.37
CA ALA A 81 6.91 -18.78 -5.11
C ALA A 81 7.97 -17.70 -5.36
N TRP A 82 8.04 -16.72 -4.46
CA TRP A 82 9.06 -15.67 -4.47
C TRP A 82 9.69 -15.54 -3.09
N CYS A 83 11.00 -15.26 -3.07
CA CYS A 83 11.68 -14.92 -1.83
C CYS A 83 11.55 -13.44 -1.57
N TYR A 84 11.54 -13.10 -0.29
CA TYR A 84 11.77 -11.77 0.20
C TYR A 84 13.20 -11.75 0.77
N ASP A 85 14.03 -10.81 0.35
CA ASP A 85 15.48 -10.86 0.53
C ASP A 85 15.98 -10.35 1.90
N GLU A 86 15.07 -10.01 2.81
CA GLU A 86 15.38 -9.44 4.12
C GLU A 86 14.53 -10.03 5.27
N ASN A 87 14.87 -9.75 6.53
CA ASN A 87 13.99 -9.92 7.69
C ASN A 87 13.61 -8.56 8.27
N GLY A 88 12.35 -8.16 8.09
CA GLY A 88 11.94 -6.76 8.25
C GLY A 88 12.25 -5.94 7.00
N TRP A 89 12.33 -4.62 7.15
CA TRP A 89 12.66 -3.67 6.09
C TRP A 89 13.46 -2.49 6.69
N PRO A 90 14.29 -1.77 5.91
CA PRO A 90 14.55 -1.92 4.46
C PRO A 90 15.54 -3.05 4.11
N SER A 91 15.67 -3.37 2.84
CA SER A 91 16.57 -4.43 2.34
C SER A 91 18.03 -4.01 2.30
N GLY A 92 18.93 -4.90 2.73
CA GLY A 92 20.37 -4.77 2.50
C GLY A 92 21.26 -5.22 3.65
N PHE A 93 20.71 -5.57 4.81
CA PHE A 93 21.49 -5.90 6.02
C PHE A 93 21.33 -7.34 6.52
N ALA A 94 20.50 -8.16 5.87
CA ALA A 94 20.38 -9.62 6.01
C ALA A 94 20.05 -10.10 7.44
N GLY A 95 18.94 -9.65 8.00
CA GLY A 95 18.46 -10.03 9.33
C GLY A 95 19.40 -9.60 10.42
N MET A 96 19.86 -8.34 10.34
CA MET A 96 20.87 -7.69 11.17
C MET A 96 22.29 -8.27 11.04
N LYS A 97 22.53 -9.28 10.19
CA LYS A 97 23.82 -9.96 10.09
C LYS A 97 24.96 -9.01 9.73
N LEU A 98 24.74 -8.12 8.78
CA LEU A 98 25.77 -7.20 8.33
C LEU A 98 26.02 -6.05 9.33
N LEU A 99 25.10 -5.79 10.26
CA LEU A 99 25.23 -4.76 11.30
C LEU A 99 26.26 -5.15 12.37
N GLU A 100 26.64 -6.43 12.46
CA GLU A 100 27.72 -6.91 13.35
C GLU A 100 29.07 -6.26 13.01
N ASN A 101 29.28 -5.87 11.75
CA ASN A 101 30.46 -5.13 11.33
C ASN A 101 30.17 -3.62 11.28
N ARG A 102 30.85 -2.87 12.16
CA ARG A 102 30.72 -1.40 12.22
C ARG A 102 31.20 -0.68 10.96
N GLU A 103 32.04 -1.32 10.15
CA GLU A 103 32.47 -0.76 8.86
C GLU A 103 31.35 -0.79 7.81
N ASN A 104 30.30 -1.60 8.04
CA ASN A 104 29.15 -1.68 7.15
C ASN A 104 28.09 -0.62 7.46
N TRP A 105 28.15 0.01 8.63
CA TRP A 105 27.13 0.95 9.10
C TRP A 105 26.98 2.12 8.13
N GLU A 106 25.72 2.52 7.93
CA GLU A 106 25.40 3.61 7.02
C GLU A 106 25.96 4.96 7.50
N HIS A 107 26.38 5.81 6.55
CA HIS A 107 26.99 7.10 6.82
C HIS A 107 26.07 8.29 6.52
N TYR A 108 26.25 9.39 7.25
CA TYR A 108 25.59 10.67 6.99
C TYR A 108 26.43 11.85 7.48
N ILE A 109 26.14 13.04 6.96
CA ILE A 109 26.88 14.26 7.29
C ILE A 109 26.02 15.21 8.10
N VAL A 110 26.57 15.67 9.22
CA VAL A 110 26.02 16.79 9.99
C VAL A 110 26.88 18.03 9.76
N CYS A 111 26.22 19.18 9.60
CA CYS A 111 26.87 20.47 9.44
C CYS A 111 26.59 21.38 10.65
N GLU A 112 27.64 21.88 11.28
CA GLU A 112 27.55 22.83 12.39
C GLU A 112 28.29 24.12 12.09
N THR A 113 27.67 25.26 12.38
CA THR A 113 28.35 26.56 12.35
C THR A 113 29.03 26.82 13.69
N LYS A 114 30.36 27.01 13.68
CA LYS A 114 31.18 27.27 14.87
C LYS A 114 31.90 28.61 14.82
N ALA A 115 32.27 29.10 15.99
CA ALA A 115 33.03 30.34 16.16
C ALA A 115 34.56 30.14 15.94
N ALA A 116 35.04 28.90 15.85
CA ALA A 116 36.44 28.57 15.66
C ALA A 116 36.61 27.33 14.76
N PHE A 117 37.79 27.21 14.15
CA PHE A 117 38.18 26.02 13.40
C PHE A 117 38.17 24.78 14.30
N ASP A 118 37.42 23.75 13.90
CA ASP A 118 37.37 22.48 14.61
C ASP A 118 38.22 21.41 13.89
N PRO A 119 39.36 20.99 14.46
CA PRO A 119 40.22 19.98 13.85
C PRO A 119 39.62 18.57 13.86
N SER A 120 38.50 18.35 14.56
CA SER A 120 37.78 17.06 14.56
C SER A 120 36.77 16.92 13.42
N ALA A 121 36.45 18.02 12.72
CA ALA A 121 35.58 18.00 11.55
C ALA A 121 36.28 17.33 10.35
N MET A 122 35.54 16.63 9.50
CA MET A 122 36.10 16.05 8.26
C MET A 122 36.55 17.15 7.29
N ALA A 123 35.83 18.28 7.30
CA ALA A 123 36.13 19.45 6.51
C ALA A 123 35.55 20.70 7.18
N VAL A 124 36.26 21.81 7.05
CA VAL A 124 35.87 23.12 7.59
C VAL A 124 35.89 24.13 6.46
N TYR A 125 34.85 24.98 6.37
CA TYR A 125 34.70 25.96 5.30
C TYR A 125 34.42 27.36 5.83
N ALA A 126 34.75 28.36 5.02
CA ALA A 126 34.24 29.72 5.13
C ALA A 126 33.39 30.06 3.91
N VAL A 127 32.37 30.90 4.11
CA VAL A 127 31.64 31.55 3.01
C VAL A 127 32.09 33.02 2.94
N GLU A 128 32.75 33.38 1.84
CA GLU A 128 33.34 34.70 1.63
C GLU A 128 32.91 35.24 0.27
N ASN A 129 32.28 36.42 0.23
CA ASN A 129 31.77 37.03 -1.00
C ASN A 129 30.89 36.09 -1.86
N ASN A 130 30.01 35.32 -1.21
CA ASN A 130 29.15 34.32 -1.86
C ASN A 130 29.88 33.10 -2.46
N HIS A 131 31.16 32.90 -2.13
CA HIS A 131 31.93 31.72 -2.51
C HIS A 131 32.25 30.87 -1.30
N ILE A 132 32.21 29.55 -1.46
CA ILE A 132 32.67 28.62 -0.42
C ILE A 132 34.15 28.28 -0.60
N ARG A 133 34.88 28.22 0.50
CA ARG A 133 36.29 27.81 0.50
C ARG A 133 36.61 26.91 1.68
N ARG A 134 37.20 25.74 1.41
CA ARG A 134 37.76 24.87 2.44
C ARG A 134 38.94 25.55 3.14
N LEU A 135 38.94 25.50 4.47
CA LEU A 135 39.97 26.06 5.34
C LEU A 135 40.94 24.98 5.82
N GLN A 136 42.18 25.39 6.04
CA GLN A 136 43.21 24.63 6.75
C GLN A 136 43.36 25.15 8.18
N ALA A 137 43.97 24.34 9.04
CA ALA A 137 44.24 24.71 10.42
C ALA A 137 45.10 26.00 10.49
N GLY A 138 44.64 26.98 11.27
CA GLY A 138 45.30 28.28 11.44
C GLY A 138 44.78 29.39 10.51
N GLU A 139 43.92 29.06 9.54
CA GLU A 139 43.20 30.07 8.76
C GLU A 139 42.03 30.66 9.55
N SER A 140 41.81 31.97 9.41
CA SER A 140 40.78 32.72 10.13
C SER A 140 39.57 33.00 9.26
N ALA A 141 38.38 32.74 9.77
CA ALA A 141 37.10 33.10 9.15
C ALA A 141 36.16 33.75 10.19
N LYS A 142 35.11 34.44 9.69
CA LYS A 142 34.06 35.01 10.56
C LYS A 142 33.26 33.92 11.27
N GLU A 143 32.90 32.90 10.51
CA GLU A 143 32.19 31.70 10.94
C GLU A 143 32.79 30.50 10.23
N TYR A 144 32.79 29.35 10.90
CA TYR A 144 33.37 28.10 10.41
C TYR A 144 32.25 27.10 10.21
N LEU A 145 32.01 26.72 8.96
CA LEU A 145 31.08 25.64 8.61
C LEU A 145 31.82 24.31 8.78
N CYS A 146 31.52 23.56 9.83
CA CYS A 146 32.21 22.32 10.19
C CYS A 146 31.34 21.11 9.83
N LEU A 147 31.83 20.25 8.93
CA LEU A 147 31.13 19.04 8.52
C LEU A 147 31.69 17.82 9.25
N TYR A 148 30.80 16.98 9.76
CA TYR A 148 31.16 15.76 10.47
C TYR A 148 30.52 14.53 9.84
N ASP A 149 31.32 13.47 9.73
CA ASP A 149 30.85 12.15 9.34
C ASP A 149 30.28 11.46 10.58
N ARG A 150 29.12 10.84 10.41
CA ARG A 150 28.37 10.11 11.44
C ARG A 150 27.90 8.79 10.86
N GLN A 151 27.66 7.84 11.75
CA GLN A 151 27.19 6.51 11.39
C GLN A 151 25.86 6.19 12.06
N ASN A 152 25.05 5.36 11.41
CA ASN A 152 23.84 4.77 11.97
C ASN A 152 24.00 3.25 12.10
N SER A 153 23.69 2.69 13.26
CA SER A 153 23.87 1.25 13.55
C SER A 153 22.65 0.37 13.26
N SER A 154 21.60 0.91 12.65
CA SER A 154 20.34 0.20 12.37
C SER A 154 20.23 -0.30 10.94
N VAL A 155 21.05 0.21 10.01
CA VAL A 155 21.11 -0.14 8.59
C VAL A 155 22.55 -0.07 8.07
N VAL A 156 22.79 -0.52 6.84
CA VAL A 156 24.12 -0.55 6.21
C VAL A 156 24.24 0.42 5.04
N ASP A 157 25.47 0.82 4.69
CA ASP A 157 25.74 1.66 3.51
C ASP A 157 25.57 0.87 2.21
N ILE A 158 24.34 0.85 1.68
CA ILE A 158 24.00 0.18 0.41
C ILE A 158 24.62 0.84 -0.83
N LEU A 159 25.23 2.03 -0.69
CA LEU A 159 25.94 2.70 -1.79
C LEU A 159 27.35 2.13 -1.96
N ASN A 160 27.85 1.37 -1.00
CA ASN A 160 29.14 0.69 -1.11
C ASN A 160 28.98 -0.68 -1.79
N PRO A 161 29.60 -0.91 -2.96
CA PRO A 161 29.39 -2.14 -3.72
C PRO A 161 29.89 -3.39 -2.99
N ASP A 162 30.90 -3.26 -2.13
CA ASP A 162 31.45 -4.39 -1.36
C ASP A 162 30.51 -4.83 -0.23
N ILE A 163 29.69 -3.91 0.30
CA ILE A 163 28.66 -4.23 1.30
C ILE A 163 27.48 -4.93 0.63
N VAL A 164 27.06 -4.47 -0.55
CA VAL A 164 26.01 -5.16 -1.33
C VAL A 164 26.45 -6.56 -1.76
N ALA A 165 27.73 -6.74 -2.11
CA ALA A 165 28.27 -8.08 -2.38
C ALA A 165 28.21 -9.00 -1.15
N GLN A 166 28.44 -8.48 0.05
CA GLN A 166 28.24 -9.23 1.29
C GLN A 166 26.76 -9.57 1.52
N PHE A 167 25.85 -8.65 1.22
CA PHE A 167 24.41 -8.90 1.29
C PHE A 167 24.00 -10.07 0.38
N LEU A 168 24.42 -10.06 -0.89
CA LEU A 168 24.19 -11.18 -1.82
C LEU A 168 24.75 -12.52 -1.31
N ALA A 169 25.94 -12.49 -0.70
CA ALA A 169 26.56 -13.68 -0.12
C ALA A 169 25.79 -14.23 1.09
N GLU A 170 25.22 -13.34 1.92
CA GLU A 170 24.47 -13.72 3.12
C GLU A 170 23.02 -14.11 2.83
N THR A 171 22.44 -13.71 1.70
CA THR A 171 21.04 -13.98 1.33
C THR A 171 20.92 -14.82 0.06
N HIS A 172 21.14 -14.20 -1.10
CA HIS A 172 20.89 -14.77 -2.43
C HIS A 172 21.69 -16.06 -2.69
N GLU A 173 22.98 -16.09 -2.34
CA GLU A 173 23.84 -17.27 -2.47
C GLU A 173 23.36 -18.43 -1.59
N LYS A 174 22.83 -18.15 -0.39
CA LYS A 174 22.26 -19.19 0.48
C LYS A 174 21.00 -19.79 -0.13
N TYR A 175 20.11 -18.97 -0.69
CA TYR A 175 18.96 -19.49 -1.43
C TYR A 175 19.37 -20.30 -2.65
N TYR A 176 20.36 -19.83 -3.41
CA TYR A 176 20.87 -20.55 -4.58
C TYR A 176 21.46 -21.91 -4.21
N ALA A 177 22.24 -21.99 -3.12
CA ALA A 177 22.81 -23.23 -2.63
C ALA A 177 21.76 -24.30 -2.29
N HIS A 178 20.57 -23.88 -1.84
CA HIS A 178 19.47 -24.79 -1.51
C HIS A 178 18.54 -25.08 -2.69
N PHE A 179 18.22 -24.09 -3.53
CA PHE A 179 17.11 -24.13 -4.49
C PHE A 179 17.47 -23.69 -5.91
N GLY A 180 18.75 -23.62 -6.28
CA GLY A 180 19.16 -23.13 -7.60
C GLY A 180 18.55 -23.89 -8.80
N ALA A 181 18.08 -25.12 -8.61
CA ALA A 181 17.36 -25.89 -9.64
C ALA A 181 15.90 -25.44 -9.86
N ASP A 182 15.33 -24.71 -8.90
CA ASP A 182 13.94 -24.23 -8.92
C ASP A 182 13.79 -22.80 -9.44
N PHE A 183 14.92 -22.10 -9.61
CA PHE A 183 14.98 -20.71 -10.07
C PHE A 183 14.42 -20.55 -11.49
N GLY A 184 13.53 -19.57 -11.67
CA GLY A 184 12.81 -19.32 -12.91
C GLY A 184 11.73 -20.36 -13.25
N ARG A 185 11.47 -21.30 -12.34
CA ARG A 185 10.53 -22.42 -12.54
C ARG A 185 9.44 -22.43 -11.48
N ALA A 186 9.77 -22.85 -10.26
CA ALA A 186 8.86 -22.86 -9.12
C ALA A 186 9.13 -21.68 -8.19
N MET A 187 10.39 -21.26 -8.11
CA MET A 187 10.83 -20.04 -7.44
C MET A 187 11.19 -18.99 -8.50
N GLN A 188 10.36 -17.96 -8.66
CA GLN A 188 10.52 -17.01 -9.76
C GLN A 188 11.67 -16.01 -9.52
N GLY A 189 11.88 -15.59 -8.27
CA GLY A 189 12.84 -14.54 -7.98
C GLY A 189 12.79 -14.01 -6.56
N PHE A 190 13.32 -12.81 -6.42
CA PHE A 190 13.44 -12.06 -5.17
C PHE A 190 12.65 -10.77 -5.24
N PHE A 191 12.03 -10.41 -4.12
CA PHE A 191 11.50 -9.08 -3.84
C PHE A 191 12.50 -8.33 -2.97
N THR A 192 12.89 -7.13 -3.41
CA THR A 192 13.69 -6.19 -2.62
C THR A 192 12.80 -5.02 -2.17
N ASP A 193 12.83 -4.72 -0.88
CA ASP A 193 11.89 -3.82 -0.22
C ASP A 193 12.57 -2.57 0.35
N GLU A 194 12.12 -1.41 -0.10
CA GLU A 194 12.50 -0.06 0.33
C GLU A 194 14.03 0.20 0.53
N PRO A 195 14.94 -0.27 -0.36
CA PRO A 195 16.33 0.17 -0.29
C PRO A 195 16.40 1.70 -0.35
N GLN A 196 17.29 2.26 0.47
CA GLN A 196 17.44 3.71 0.63
C GLN A 196 18.80 4.05 1.22
N TYR A 197 19.32 5.23 0.89
CA TYR A 197 20.36 5.84 1.71
C TYR A 197 19.75 6.52 2.95
N PHE A 198 20.60 6.96 3.88
CA PHE A 198 20.15 7.52 5.15
C PHE A 198 19.20 8.70 4.97
N ARG A 199 17.93 8.50 5.26
CA ARG A 199 16.87 9.49 5.03
C ARG A 199 16.64 10.49 6.17
N TRP A 200 17.26 10.29 7.34
CA TRP A 200 16.99 11.13 8.52
C TRP A 200 17.95 12.30 8.70
N ASP A 201 19.05 12.33 7.95
CA ASP A 201 19.99 13.46 7.85
C ASP A 201 20.56 13.54 6.42
N THR A 202 21.55 14.39 6.16
CA THR A 202 22.16 14.51 4.82
C THR A 202 22.94 13.24 4.47
N PRO A 203 22.48 12.44 3.50
CA PRO A 203 23.07 11.14 3.18
C PRO A 203 24.49 11.29 2.64
N TYR A 204 25.35 10.35 2.98
CA TYR A 204 26.75 10.33 2.56
C TYR A 204 27.27 8.90 2.51
N THR A 205 28.26 8.67 1.65
CA THR A 205 29.02 7.43 1.63
C THR A 205 30.49 7.75 1.39
N PRO A 206 31.44 7.12 2.10
CA PRO A 206 32.87 7.31 1.82
C PRO A 206 33.27 7.01 0.37
N VAL A 207 32.55 6.13 -0.34
CA VAL A 207 32.88 5.76 -1.72
C VAL A 207 32.64 6.90 -2.71
N ILE A 208 31.80 7.89 -2.36
CA ILE A 208 31.53 9.04 -3.24
C ILE A 208 32.76 9.92 -3.44
N LEU A 209 33.69 9.97 -2.48
CA LEU A 209 34.94 10.74 -2.62
C LEU A 209 35.76 10.23 -3.81
N ARG A 210 35.86 8.90 -3.93
CA ARG A 210 36.55 8.25 -5.04
C ARG A 210 35.77 8.43 -6.34
N ALA A 211 34.46 8.16 -6.33
CA ALA A 211 33.61 8.29 -7.52
C ALA A 211 33.63 9.72 -8.09
N TYR A 212 33.58 10.74 -7.22
CA TYR A 212 33.67 12.14 -7.60
C TYR A 212 35.03 12.48 -8.23
N SER A 213 36.12 11.99 -7.64
CA SER A 213 37.47 12.20 -8.17
C SER A 213 37.65 11.58 -9.56
N GLU A 214 37.16 10.35 -9.76
CA GLU A 214 37.23 9.65 -11.04
C GLU A 214 36.37 10.34 -12.12
N ARG A 215 35.15 10.77 -11.78
CA ARG A 215 34.19 11.39 -12.71
C ARG A 215 34.55 12.84 -13.08
N TYR A 216 34.87 13.66 -12.08
CA TYR A 216 35.00 15.12 -12.25
C TYR A 216 36.44 15.64 -12.11
N GLN A 217 37.42 14.76 -11.87
CA GLN A 217 38.83 15.13 -11.69
C GLN A 217 39.04 16.20 -10.59
N GLY A 218 38.26 16.12 -9.52
CA GLY A 218 38.29 17.06 -8.39
C GLY A 218 38.30 16.36 -7.03
N ASP A 219 38.50 17.15 -5.96
CA ASP A 219 38.30 16.70 -4.58
C ASP A 219 36.98 17.26 -4.06
N LEU A 220 36.01 16.37 -3.82
CA LEU A 220 34.68 16.73 -3.32
C LEU A 220 34.77 17.55 -2.02
N LEU A 221 35.73 17.25 -1.15
CA LEU A 221 35.89 17.94 0.14
C LEU A 221 36.32 19.41 -0.01
N ASN A 222 36.70 19.87 -1.20
CA ASN A 222 36.98 21.29 -1.40
C ASN A 222 35.71 22.15 -1.41
N GLU A 223 34.58 21.56 -1.79
CA GLU A 223 33.32 22.29 -2.00
C GLU A 223 32.13 21.67 -1.25
N LEU A 224 32.24 20.46 -0.66
CA LEU A 224 31.13 19.71 -0.04
C LEU A 224 30.23 20.53 0.91
N GLY A 225 30.78 21.55 1.58
CA GLY A 225 29.98 22.48 2.37
C GLY A 225 28.87 23.22 1.60
N ALA A 226 28.94 23.33 0.26
CA ALA A 226 27.92 23.98 -0.58
C ALA A 226 26.60 23.18 -0.64
N LEU A 227 26.58 21.94 -0.16
CA LEU A 227 25.32 21.23 0.11
C LEU A 227 24.47 21.98 1.15
N PHE A 228 25.09 22.68 2.11
CA PHE A 228 24.40 23.27 3.26
C PHE A 228 24.17 24.78 3.15
N VAL A 229 24.84 25.45 2.22
CA VAL A 229 24.77 26.91 2.05
C VAL A 229 24.54 27.29 0.59
N ASP A 230 23.77 28.35 0.35
CA ASP A 230 23.63 28.91 -1.01
C ASP A 230 24.84 29.81 -1.31
N CYS A 231 25.57 29.46 -2.36
CA CYS A 231 26.77 30.14 -2.85
C CYS A 231 26.92 29.88 -4.36
N GLU A 232 27.86 30.55 -5.03
CA GLU A 232 28.08 30.41 -6.47
C GLU A 232 28.38 28.96 -6.89
N GLU A 233 29.09 28.18 -6.06
CA GLU A 233 29.44 26.79 -6.34
C GLU A 233 28.25 25.82 -6.11
N ALA A 234 27.24 26.21 -5.34
CA ALA A 234 26.20 25.30 -4.85
C ALA A 234 25.39 24.60 -5.96
N PRO A 235 24.87 25.29 -7.01
CA PRO A 235 24.07 24.63 -8.04
C PRO A 235 24.83 23.51 -8.76
N ARG A 236 26.04 23.79 -9.23
CA ARG A 236 26.91 22.81 -9.90
C ARG A 236 27.28 21.66 -8.96
N LEU A 237 27.69 21.97 -7.73
CA LEU A 237 28.09 20.93 -6.78
C LEU A 237 26.91 20.01 -6.43
N ARG A 238 25.76 20.58 -6.07
CA ARG A 238 24.59 19.79 -5.67
C ARG A 238 24.10 18.92 -6.81
N TRP A 239 24.07 19.43 -8.05
CA TRP A 239 23.76 18.61 -9.24
C TRP A 239 24.72 17.41 -9.34
N ARG A 240 26.03 17.66 -9.28
CA ARG A 240 27.06 16.61 -9.39
C ARG A 240 26.99 15.59 -8.25
N TYR A 241 26.72 16.06 -7.03
CA TYR A 241 26.62 15.24 -5.83
C TYR A 241 25.43 14.29 -5.92
N TRP A 242 24.22 14.83 -6.12
CA TRP A 242 22.99 14.04 -6.16
C TRP A 242 22.95 13.10 -7.37
N LYS A 243 23.49 13.54 -8.51
CA LYS A 243 23.67 12.67 -9.67
C LYS A 243 24.55 11.45 -9.35
N LEU A 244 25.68 11.66 -8.69
CA LEU A 244 26.55 10.56 -8.27
C LEU A 244 25.93 9.68 -7.18
N MET A 245 25.21 10.26 -6.22
CA MET A 245 24.49 9.48 -5.20
C MET A 245 23.47 8.53 -5.84
N ASN A 246 22.71 9.01 -6.83
CA ASN A 246 21.75 8.18 -7.57
C ASN A 246 22.45 7.12 -8.44
N GLU A 247 23.54 7.46 -9.12
CA GLU A 247 24.33 6.51 -9.91
C GLU A 247 24.93 5.40 -9.00
N LEU A 248 25.44 5.74 -7.82
CA LEU A 248 25.93 4.75 -6.85
C LEU A 248 24.80 3.87 -6.32
N TYR A 249 23.65 4.47 -5.98
CA TYR A 249 22.47 3.75 -5.51
C TYR A 249 22.01 2.71 -6.55
N THR A 250 21.85 3.13 -7.80
CA THR A 250 21.36 2.25 -8.86
C THR A 250 22.40 1.24 -9.33
N ALA A 251 23.65 1.63 -9.52
CA ALA A 251 24.70 0.73 -10.00
C ALA A 251 25.19 -0.25 -8.92
N ASN A 252 25.32 0.18 -7.67
CA ASN A 252 25.88 -0.65 -6.62
C ASN A 252 24.83 -1.50 -5.92
N PHE A 253 23.60 -1.03 -5.76
CA PHE A 253 22.52 -1.84 -5.18
C PHE A 253 21.72 -2.56 -6.27
N ALA A 254 20.89 -1.83 -7.01
CA ALA A 254 19.90 -2.42 -7.92
C ALA A 254 20.53 -3.29 -9.02
N LYS A 255 21.53 -2.74 -9.72
CA LYS A 255 22.18 -3.44 -10.83
C LYS A 255 22.93 -4.69 -10.38
N GLN A 256 23.61 -4.67 -9.23
CA GLN A 256 24.33 -5.85 -8.74
C GLN A 256 23.38 -7.02 -8.48
N ILE A 257 22.24 -6.75 -7.82
CA ILE A 257 21.21 -7.77 -7.55
C ILE A 257 20.57 -8.22 -8.87
N TYR A 258 20.24 -7.29 -9.77
CA TYR A 258 19.67 -7.59 -11.08
C TYR A 258 20.57 -8.49 -11.94
N ASP A 259 21.86 -8.16 -12.03
CA ASP A 259 22.85 -8.93 -12.77
C ASP A 259 23.00 -10.33 -12.17
N TRP A 260 23.02 -10.43 -10.83
CA TRP A 260 23.06 -11.72 -10.13
C TRP A 260 21.81 -12.56 -10.45
N CYS A 261 20.61 -11.99 -10.35
CA CYS A 261 19.36 -12.69 -10.66
C CYS A 261 19.34 -13.18 -12.12
N THR A 262 19.74 -12.30 -13.05
CA THR A 262 19.84 -12.63 -14.48
C THR A 262 20.80 -13.81 -14.71
N ALA A 263 21.96 -13.80 -14.06
CA ALA A 263 22.96 -14.86 -14.18
C ALA A 263 22.49 -16.22 -13.63
N HIS A 264 21.54 -16.22 -12.68
CA HIS A 264 21.02 -17.42 -12.03
C HIS A 264 19.63 -17.84 -12.52
N ASN A 265 19.14 -17.25 -13.62
CA ASN A 265 17.82 -17.52 -14.22
C ASN A 265 16.63 -17.27 -13.27
N CYS A 266 16.74 -16.27 -12.39
CA CYS A 266 15.62 -15.80 -11.58
C CYS A 266 15.38 -14.30 -11.82
N GLN A 267 14.28 -13.80 -11.29
CA GLN A 267 13.84 -12.43 -11.47
C GLN A 267 14.11 -11.59 -10.23
N LEU A 268 14.11 -10.27 -10.44
CA LEU A 268 14.16 -9.25 -9.41
C LEU A 268 12.92 -8.37 -9.58
N THR A 269 12.20 -8.17 -8.49
CA THR A 269 11.10 -7.23 -8.36
C THR A 269 11.25 -6.50 -7.03
N GLY A 270 10.46 -5.47 -6.80
CA GLY A 270 10.47 -4.74 -5.56
C GLY A 270 9.96 -3.34 -5.78
N HIS A 271 10.36 -2.45 -4.90
CA HIS A 271 10.30 -1.01 -5.11
C HIS A 271 11.31 -0.33 -4.20
N SER A 272 11.59 0.93 -4.49
CA SER A 272 12.29 1.84 -3.59
C SER A 272 11.28 2.52 -2.68
N ILE A 273 11.75 3.42 -1.82
CA ILE A 273 10.89 4.19 -0.91
C ILE A 273 10.58 5.61 -1.43
N GLU A 274 9.42 6.16 -1.05
CA GLU A 274 8.99 7.57 -1.23
C GLU A 274 8.89 8.09 -2.69
N GLU A 275 8.35 7.28 -3.60
CA GLU A 275 8.30 7.57 -5.04
C GLU A 275 7.24 8.63 -5.44
N ARG A 276 6.40 9.05 -4.49
CA ARG A 276 5.20 9.87 -4.71
C ARG A 276 5.46 11.26 -5.30
N ASN A 277 6.56 11.90 -4.94
CA ASN A 277 6.91 13.27 -5.34
C ASN A 277 8.43 13.47 -5.35
N LEU A 278 8.89 14.62 -5.86
CA LEU A 278 10.33 14.90 -6.00
C LEU A 278 11.00 15.01 -4.62
N ALA A 279 10.37 15.66 -3.64
CA ALA A 279 10.91 15.78 -2.29
C ALA A 279 11.17 14.43 -1.62
N GLY A 280 10.20 13.50 -1.71
CA GLY A 280 10.30 12.15 -1.17
C GLY A 280 11.44 11.35 -1.82
N GLN A 281 11.55 11.43 -3.15
CA GLN A 281 12.66 10.80 -3.88
C GLN A 281 14.01 11.40 -3.48
N MET A 282 14.13 12.73 -3.35
CA MET A 282 15.37 13.37 -2.90
C MET A 282 15.79 12.95 -1.50
N MET A 283 14.83 12.63 -0.62
CA MET A 283 15.09 12.16 0.72
C MET A 283 15.73 10.76 0.76
N CYS A 284 15.55 9.92 -0.27
CA CYS A 284 15.88 8.49 -0.15
C CYS A 284 16.69 7.88 -1.31
N CYS A 285 16.57 8.38 -2.54
CA CYS A 285 17.26 7.82 -3.72
C CYS A 285 17.72 8.84 -4.78
N ALA A 286 17.32 10.10 -4.67
CA ALA A 286 17.59 11.17 -5.64
C ALA A 286 17.11 10.85 -7.07
N GLY A 287 16.00 10.12 -7.21
CA GLY A 287 15.34 9.87 -8.50
C GLY A 287 15.14 8.38 -8.78
N ILE A 288 13.89 7.97 -8.93
CA ILE A 288 13.57 6.55 -8.93
C ILE A 288 13.67 5.88 -10.31
N MET A 289 13.40 6.60 -11.40
CA MET A 289 13.26 5.96 -12.72
C MET A 289 14.47 5.13 -13.18
N PRO A 290 15.73 5.53 -12.92
CA PRO A 290 16.90 4.71 -13.25
C PRO A 290 16.97 3.37 -12.49
N PHE A 291 16.33 3.27 -11.31
CA PHE A 291 16.24 2.01 -10.56
C PHE A 291 15.42 0.95 -11.31
N TYR A 292 14.29 1.36 -11.91
CA TYR A 292 13.37 0.46 -12.63
C TYR A 292 14.02 -0.24 -13.84
N GLU A 293 15.13 0.27 -14.37
CA GLU A 293 15.91 -0.41 -15.41
C GLU A 293 16.43 -1.75 -14.92
N TYR A 294 16.85 -1.79 -13.66
CA TYR A 294 17.44 -2.93 -12.97
C TYR A 294 16.39 -3.73 -12.20
N GLU A 295 15.17 -3.83 -12.72
CA GLU A 295 14.14 -4.76 -12.24
C GLU A 295 13.56 -5.55 -13.41
N HIS A 296 13.30 -6.84 -13.20
CA HIS A 296 12.60 -7.66 -14.19
C HIS A 296 11.11 -7.34 -14.20
N VAL A 297 10.55 -7.10 -13.01
CA VAL A 297 9.19 -6.62 -12.76
C VAL A 297 9.29 -5.38 -11.89
N PRO A 298 9.36 -4.17 -12.47
CA PRO A 298 9.46 -2.96 -11.69
C PRO A 298 8.18 -2.72 -10.88
N GLY A 299 8.34 -2.16 -9.68
CA GLY A 299 7.22 -1.92 -8.78
C GLY A 299 7.24 -0.58 -8.09
N ILE A 300 6.14 -0.27 -7.43
CA ILE A 300 5.96 0.91 -6.58
C ILE A 300 5.29 0.51 -5.28
N ASP A 301 5.33 1.40 -4.29
CA ASP A 301 4.49 1.31 -3.10
C ASP A 301 3.33 2.35 -3.09
N TRP A 302 2.12 1.87 -2.79
CA TRP A 302 0.96 2.67 -2.45
C TRP A 302 0.08 2.04 -1.34
N LEU A 303 0.52 2.11 -0.09
CA LEU A 303 -0.14 1.48 1.08
C LEU A 303 -1.54 2.01 1.45
N GLY A 304 -1.78 3.32 1.34
CA GLY A 304 -2.89 3.99 2.01
C GLY A 304 -4.27 3.89 1.33
N ARG A 305 -5.33 4.32 2.04
CA ARG A 305 -6.72 4.38 1.51
C ARG A 305 -6.99 5.58 0.58
N GLU A 306 -6.04 6.52 0.53
CA GLU A 306 -6.11 7.73 -0.28
C GLU A 306 -5.43 7.52 -1.64
N ILE A 307 -5.74 8.38 -2.60
CA ILE A 307 -5.06 8.44 -3.91
C ILE A 307 -4.47 9.85 -4.10
N ALA A 308 -3.54 10.01 -5.06
CA ALA A 308 -2.96 11.31 -5.39
C ALA A 308 -2.98 11.58 -6.91
N ASN A 309 -2.13 12.50 -7.37
CA ASN A 309 -1.83 12.65 -8.79
C ASN A 309 -1.12 11.40 -9.33
N GLU A 310 -0.97 11.28 -10.64
CA GLU A 310 -0.44 10.06 -11.28
C GLU A 310 1.08 9.83 -11.15
N CYS A 311 1.83 10.66 -10.42
CA CYS A 311 3.30 10.68 -10.46
C CYS A 311 3.95 9.30 -10.24
N ALA A 312 3.65 8.62 -9.12
CA ALA A 312 4.22 7.30 -8.81
C ALA A 312 3.89 6.23 -9.87
N PRO A 313 2.60 5.91 -10.16
CA PRO A 313 2.29 4.87 -11.14
C PRO A 313 2.69 5.25 -12.58
N ARG A 314 2.75 6.54 -12.91
CA ARG A 314 3.17 7.00 -14.24
C ARG A 314 4.69 6.91 -14.44
N GLN A 315 5.51 7.15 -13.42
CA GLN A 315 6.97 6.98 -13.51
C GLN A 315 7.32 5.54 -13.84
N VAL A 316 6.83 4.58 -13.05
CA VAL A 316 7.12 3.16 -13.23
C VAL A 316 6.57 2.63 -14.56
N SER A 317 5.36 3.04 -14.96
CA SER A 317 4.79 2.60 -16.23
C SER A 317 5.51 3.21 -17.44
N SER A 318 5.99 4.45 -17.33
CA SER A 318 6.81 5.08 -18.37
C SER A 318 8.10 4.29 -18.60
N ALA A 319 8.85 4.00 -17.53
CA ALA A 319 10.07 3.21 -17.61
C ALA A 319 9.79 1.79 -18.15
N ALA A 320 8.73 1.14 -17.67
CA ALA A 320 8.34 -0.19 -18.13
C ALA A 320 8.02 -0.21 -19.64
N GLN A 321 7.21 0.73 -20.14
CA GLN A 321 6.87 0.82 -21.57
C GLN A 321 8.10 1.15 -22.43
N GLN A 322 8.97 2.05 -21.95
CA GLN A 322 10.20 2.44 -22.66
C GLN A 322 11.21 1.29 -22.75
N LEU A 323 11.39 0.54 -21.67
CA LEU A 323 12.37 -0.54 -21.57
C LEU A 323 11.81 -1.93 -21.96
N GLY A 324 10.51 -2.02 -22.26
CA GLY A 324 9.85 -3.27 -22.68
C GLY A 324 9.58 -4.25 -21.53
N LYS A 325 9.41 -3.76 -20.30
CA LYS A 325 9.03 -4.56 -19.14
C LYS A 325 7.52 -4.82 -19.20
N LYS A 326 7.13 -6.09 -19.14
CA LYS A 326 5.73 -6.51 -19.34
C LYS A 326 4.86 -6.29 -18.10
N HIS A 327 5.39 -6.65 -16.94
CA HIS A 327 4.66 -6.58 -15.67
C HIS A 327 5.12 -5.36 -14.89
N VAL A 328 4.17 -4.70 -14.25
CA VAL A 328 4.39 -3.59 -13.31
C VAL A 328 3.58 -3.90 -12.07
N ILE A 329 4.28 -4.10 -10.94
CA ILE A 329 3.66 -4.49 -9.68
C ILE A 329 3.44 -3.27 -8.77
N THR A 330 2.52 -3.38 -7.82
CA THR A 330 2.34 -2.38 -6.76
C THR A 330 2.16 -3.07 -5.41
N GLU A 331 2.96 -2.72 -4.42
CA GLU A 331 2.57 -2.96 -3.02
C GLU A 331 1.40 -2.04 -2.68
N THR A 332 0.29 -2.60 -2.20
CA THR A 332 -0.91 -1.81 -1.91
C THR A 332 -1.70 -2.33 -0.72
N PHE A 333 -2.41 -1.41 -0.09
CA PHE A 333 -3.45 -1.61 0.92
C PHE A 333 -3.06 -1.89 2.38
N ALA A 334 -1.78 -1.82 2.75
CA ALA A 334 -1.35 -2.02 4.15
C ALA A 334 -2.10 -1.09 5.11
N CYS A 335 -1.99 0.22 4.91
CA CYS A 335 -2.51 1.20 5.87
C CYS A 335 -4.03 1.45 5.76
N ALA A 336 -4.79 0.64 5.00
CA ALA A 336 -6.16 0.98 4.60
C ALA A 336 -7.19 0.92 5.75
N GLY A 337 -6.87 0.21 6.83
CA GLY A 337 -7.74 -0.05 7.97
C GLY A 337 -8.78 -1.14 7.69
N TRP A 338 -9.19 -1.86 8.75
CA TRP A 338 -10.17 -2.95 8.64
C TRP A 338 -11.51 -2.54 8.01
N ASP A 339 -11.97 -1.29 8.17
CA ASP A 339 -13.26 -0.83 7.64
C ASP A 339 -13.28 -0.71 6.11
N VAL A 340 -12.14 -0.75 5.42
CA VAL A 340 -12.06 -0.55 3.97
C VAL A 340 -12.98 -1.51 3.20
N THR A 341 -13.74 -0.97 2.24
CA THR A 341 -14.63 -1.78 1.38
C THR A 341 -13.94 -2.19 0.08
N PRO A 342 -14.34 -3.32 -0.55
CA PRO A 342 -13.85 -3.72 -1.87
C PRO A 342 -14.03 -2.63 -2.94
N LYS A 343 -15.11 -1.82 -2.84
CA LYS A 343 -15.32 -0.67 -3.73
C LYS A 343 -14.24 0.41 -3.57
N GLU A 344 -13.79 0.65 -2.34
CA GLU A 344 -12.70 1.60 -2.07
C GLU A 344 -11.35 1.06 -2.51
N LEU A 345 -11.08 -0.23 -2.25
CA LEU A 345 -9.89 -0.93 -2.75
C LEU A 345 -9.85 -0.89 -4.28
N LYS A 346 -11.00 -1.08 -4.95
CA LYS A 346 -11.10 -0.95 -6.40
C LYS A 346 -10.71 0.43 -6.89
N ARG A 347 -11.19 1.50 -6.25
CA ARG A 347 -10.82 2.88 -6.62
C ARG A 347 -9.32 3.12 -6.51
N ILE A 348 -8.68 2.61 -5.46
CA ILE A 348 -7.24 2.74 -5.23
C ILE A 348 -6.46 1.98 -6.30
N ALA A 349 -6.79 0.70 -6.53
CA ALA A 349 -6.10 -0.11 -7.53
C ALA A 349 -6.33 0.39 -8.96
N GLU A 350 -7.56 0.79 -9.31
CA GLU A 350 -7.86 1.28 -10.66
C GLU A 350 -7.22 2.64 -10.98
N TRP A 351 -6.99 3.49 -9.97
CA TRP A 351 -6.16 4.68 -10.13
C TRP A 351 -4.72 4.31 -10.53
N GLN A 352 -4.16 3.25 -9.97
CA GLN A 352 -2.84 2.77 -10.35
C GLN A 352 -2.85 2.11 -11.74
N TYR A 353 -3.87 1.28 -12.00
CA TYR A 353 -4.00 0.51 -13.24
C TYR A 353 -4.28 1.39 -14.47
N VAL A 354 -5.09 2.44 -14.32
CA VAL A 354 -5.32 3.41 -15.43
C VAL A 354 -4.03 4.17 -15.78
N ASN A 355 -3.08 4.23 -14.85
CA ASN A 355 -1.77 4.85 -15.03
C ASN A 355 -0.64 3.85 -15.39
N GLY A 356 -0.98 2.58 -15.62
CA GLY A 356 -0.10 1.59 -16.26
C GLY A 356 0.40 0.45 -15.37
N VAL A 357 0.08 0.45 -14.07
CA VAL A 357 0.26 -0.74 -13.21
C VAL A 357 -0.63 -1.88 -13.70
N ASN A 358 -0.19 -3.13 -13.57
CA ASN A 358 -0.97 -4.27 -14.08
C ASN A 358 -0.95 -5.52 -13.18
N GLN A 359 -0.24 -5.49 -12.06
CA GLN A 359 -0.23 -6.55 -11.07
C GLN A 359 -0.22 -5.96 -9.65
N MET A 360 -0.86 -6.62 -8.70
CA MET A 360 -0.87 -6.20 -7.28
C MET A 360 -0.08 -7.16 -6.41
N CYS A 361 0.66 -6.58 -5.48
CA CYS A 361 1.10 -7.16 -4.23
C CYS A 361 0.21 -6.61 -3.11
N GLN A 362 -0.75 -7.39 -2.62
CA GLN A 362 -1.55 -6.95 -1.49
C GLN A 362 -0.77 -7.12 -0.19
N HIS A 363 -0.65 -6.04 0.57
CA HIS A 363 -0.18 -6.06 1.95
C HIS A 363 -1.41 -6.13 2.87
N LEU A 364 -1.69 -7.24 3.55
CA LEU A 364 -0.92 -8.49 3.60
C LEU A 364 -1.81 -9.76 3.67
N TYR A 365 -1.17 -10.91 3.45
CA TYR A 365 -1.67 -12.23 3.84
C TYR A 365 -0.86 -12.73 5.06
N PRO A 366 -1.41 -12.75 6.29
CA PRO A 366 -0.66 -13.23 7.45
C PRO A 366 -0.62 -14.75 7.54
N TYR A 367 0.52 -15.31 8.01
CA TYR A 367 0.57 -16.70 8.47
C TYR A 367 -0.28 -16.90 9.73
N SER A 368 -0.13 -16.01 10.72
CA SER A 368 -0.98 -15.91 11.90
C SER A 368 -1.24 -14.45 12.28
N ILE A 369 -2.36 -14.21 12.94
CA ILE A 369 -2.74 -12.92 13.55
C ILE A 369 -2.46 -12.86 15.06
N ARG A 370 -1.65 -13.77 15.61
CA ARG A 370 -1.30 -13.78 17.05
C ARG A 370 -0.52 -12.54 17.50
N GLY A 371 -0.81 -11.99 18.67
CA GLY A 371 -0.02 -10.94 19.31
C GLY A 371 0.05 -9.67 18.47
N GLN A 372 1.24 -9.08 18.38
CA GLN A 372 1.50 -7.89 17.55
C GLN A 372 1.03 -8.01 16.08
N ARG A 373 0.95 -9.24 15.55
CA ARG A 373 0.68 -9.53 14.13
C ARG A 373 -0.68 -9.04 13.66
N LYS A 374 -1.70 -9.00 14.54
CA LYS A 374 -3.05 -8.48 14.18
C LYS A 374 -3.11 -6.96 13.96
N ARG A 375 -2.02 -6.24 14.27
CA ARG A 375 -1.91 -4.78 14.21
C ARG A 375 -0.95 -4.31 13.12
N ASP A 376 -0.30 -5.25 12.44
CA ASP A 376 0.65 -5.01 11.35
C ASP A 376 -0.10 -4.45 10.14
N TYR A 377 -0.24 -3.12 10.08
CA TYR A 377 -0.89 -2.37 9.01
C TYR A 377 -2.11 -3.10 8.40
N PRO A 378 -3.25 -3.21 9.12
CA PRO A 378 -4.45 -3.85 8.61
C PRO A 378 -5.13 -2.99 7.52
N ALA A 379 -5.87 -3.55 6.57
CA ALA A 379 -6.60 -4.83 6.64
C ALA A 379 -5.85 -6.04 6.05
N PHE A 380 -6.29 -7.25 6.43
CA PHE A 380 -5.71 -8.48 5.90
C PHE A 380 -6.55 -9.07 4.76
N TYR A 381 -5.86 -9.59 3.76
CA TYR A 381 -6.40 -10.21 2.54
C TYR A 381 -6.27 -11.73 2.58
N SER A 382 -6.63 -12.31 3.73
CA SER A 382 -6.65 -13.75 3.98
C SER A 382 -8.02 -14.21 4.54
N GLU A 383 -8.13 -15.50 4.87
CA GLU A 383 -9.35 -16.07 5.45
C GLU A 383 -9.72 -15.50 6.84
N HIS A 384 -8.82 -14.74 7.46
CA HIS A 384 -9.07 -13.99 8.69
C HIS A 384 -10.06 -12.85 8.48
N ASN A 385 -10.31 -12.38 7.25
CA ASN A 385 -11.25 -11.29 6.99
C ASN A 385 -12.56 -11.84 6.40
N PRO A 386 -13.75 -11.63 7.01
CA PRO A 386 -14.98 -12.32 6.61
C PRO A 386 -15.37 -12.15 5.14
N TRP A 387 -15.28 -10.94 4.60
CA TRP A 387 -15.63 -10.71 3.20
C TRP A 387 -14.60 -11.29 2.24
N VAL A 388 -13.31 -11.27 2.61
CA VAL A 388 -12.22 -11.85 1.83
C VAL A 388 -12.41 -13.37 1.75
N LYS A 389 -12.66 -14.02 2.89
CA LYS A 389 -12.94 -15.46 2.97
C LYS A 389 -14.07 -15.90 2.04
N ALA A 390 -15.08 -15.06 1.85
CA ALA A 390 -16.23 -15.35 1.00
C ALA A 390 -15.98 -15.04 -0.48
N GLU A 391 -15.44 -13.85 -0.81
CA GLU A 391 -15.54 -13.25 -2.14
C GLU A 391 -14.22 -12.84 -2.79
N PHE A 392 -13.07 -13.08 -2.16
CA PHE A 392 -11.80 -12.55 -2.67
C PHE A 392 -11.40 -13.08 -4.05
N ARG A 393 -11.87 -14.28 -4.43
CA ARG A 393 -11.68 -14.78 -5.79
C ARG A 393 -12.32 -13.87 -6.85
N ALA A 394 -13.54 -13.38 -6.61
CA ALA A 394 -14.20 -12.48 -7.56
C ALA A 394 -13.43 -11.16 -7.70
N PHE A 395 -12.88 -10.65 -6.59
CA PHE A 395 -12.00 -9.48 -6.58
C PHE A 395 -10.72 -9.73 -7.41
N ASN A 396 -10.02 -10.84 -7.17
CA ASN A 396 -8.78 -11.15 -7.87
C ASN A 396 -9.01 -11.49 -9.35
N ASP A 397 -10.08 -12.21 -9.70
CA ASP A 397 -10.40 -12.58 -11.08
C ASP A 397 -10.69 -11.33 -11.94
N TYR A 398 -11.25 -10.26 -11.35
CA TYR A 398 -11.42 -8.96 -11.99
C TYR A 398 -10.08 -8.30 -12.34
N PHE A 399 -9.22 -8.14 -11.34
CA PHE A 399 -7.92 -7.48 -11.52
C PHE A 399 -6.95 -8.32 -12.35
N THR A 400 -7.08 -9.65 -12.34
CA THR A 400 -6.37 -10.54 -13.26
C THR A 400 -6.77 -10.27 -14.71
N ALA A 401 -8.07 -10.11 -14.97
CA ALA A 401 -8.54 -9.81 -16.32
C ALA A 401 -8.09 -8.42 -16.78
N LEU A 402 -8.26 -7.41 -15.94
CA LEU A 402 -7.81 -6.03 -16.24
C LEU A 402 -6.29 -5.97 -16.41
N GLY A 403 -5.53 -6.58 -15.51
CA GLY A 403 -4.07 -6.67 -15.56
C GLY A 403 -3.58 -7.36 -16.83
N CYS A 404 -4.22 -8.45 -17.25
CA CYS A 404 -3.94 -9.09 -18.54
C CYS A 404 -4.17 -8.17 -19.73
N MET A 405 -5.29 -7.43 -19.76
CA MET A 405 -5.57 -6.49 -20.85
C MET A 405 -4.54 -5.36 -20.92
N LEU A 406 -4.09 -4.85 -19.77
CA LEU A 406 -3.07 -3.81 -19.71
C LEU A 406 -1.69 -4.33 -20.11
N ALA A 407 -1.23 -5.44 -19.52
CA ALA A 407 0.09 -6.01 -19.79
C ALA A 407 0.25 -6.53 -21.24
N ASP A 408 -0.82 -7.03 -21.87
CA ASP A 408 -0.80 -7.49 -23.27
C ASP A 408 -1.19 -6.41 -24.28
N SER A 409 -1.13 -5.14 -23.88
CA SER A 409 -1.37 -4.00 -24.76
C SER A 409 -0.27 -2.95 -24.59
N ARG A 410 -0.18 -2.03 -25.56
CA ARG A 410 0.70 -0.86 -25.50
C ARG A 410 -0.11 0.40 -25.24
N GLU A 411 0.37 1.28 -24.39
CA GLU A 411 -0.25 2.60 -24.20
C GLU A 411 -0.11 3.47 -25.44
N GLU A 412 -1.17 4.20 -25.78
CA GLU A 412 -1.11 5.29 -26.76
C GLU A 412 -0.68 6.59 -26.04
N ALA A 413 0.64 6.80 -25.94
CA ALA A 413 1.24 7.97 -25.29
C ALA A 413 2.10 8.80 -26.26
N PRO A 414 1.51 9.74 -27.03
CA PRO A 414 2.23 10.54 -28.02
C PRO A 414 3.13 11.63 -27.42
N VAL A 415 3.02 11.91 -26.12
CA VAL A 415 3.75 12.99 -25.43
C VAL A 415 4.82 12.42 -24.49
N ALA A 416 6.04 12.94 -24.59
CA ALA A 416 7.07 12.80 -23.56
C ALA A 416 7.12 14.06 -22.69
N ILE A 417 7.02 13.91 -21.36
CA ILE A 417 7.28 15.00 -20.40
C ILE A 417 8.64 14.75 -19.76
N VAL A 418 9.56 15.71 -19.87
CA VAL A 418 10.86 15.60 -19.19
C VAL A 418 10.63 15.65 -17.67
N HIS A 419 11.13 14.64 -16.95
CA HIS A 419 10.95 14.56 -15.50
C HIS A 419 11.90 15.53 -14.79
N PRO A 420 11.43 16.43 -13.91
CA PRO A 420 12.24 17.53 -13.40
C PRO A 420 13.13 17.19 -12.19
N ILE A 421 13.37 15.91 -11.89
CA ILE A 421 14.11 15.49 -10.69
C ILE A 421 15.54 16.07 -10.62
N HIS A 422 16.23 16.20 -11.75
CA HIS A 422 17.56 16.83 -11.78
C HIS A 422 17.54 18.33 -11.47
N ALA A 423 16.39 19.00 -11.64
CA ALA A 423 16.23 20.37 -11.18
C ALA A 423 16.01 20.44 -9.66
N ALA A 424 15.40 19.42 -9.05
CA ALA A 424 15.31 19.32 -7.60
C ALA A 424 16.70 19.23 -6.95
N TYR A 425 17.69 18.64 -7.63
CA TYR A 425 19.07 18.55 -7.14
C TYR A 425 19.67 19.91 -6.79
N LEU A 426 19.31 20.98 -7.51
CA LEU A 426 19.92 22.30 -7.32
C LEU A 426 19.51 22.95 -5.99
N THR A 427 18.27 22.74 -5.58
CA THR A 427 17.68 23.47 -4.45
C THR A 427 17.43 22.60 -3.24
N TYR A 428 17.36 21.27 -3.39
CA TYR A 428 17.08 20.35 -2.29
C TYR A 428 18.04 20.54 -1.11
N LYS A 429 17.43 20.68 0.07
CA LYS A 429 18.08 20.75 1.37
C LYS A 429 17.30 19.86 2.33
N HIS A 430 18.00 18.90 2.95
CA HIS A 430 17.36 17.95 3.88
C HIS A 430 16.63 18.65 5.05
N ASN A 431 17.26 19.66 5.64
CA ASN A 431 16.71 20.41 6.78
C ASN A 431 15.67 21.49 6.39
N ASP A 432 15.33 21.61 5.11
CA ASP A 432 14.30 22.51 4.61
C ASP A 432 13.37 21.75 3.64
N PRO A 433 12.29 21.13 4.15
CA PRO A 433 11.36 20.37 3.31
C PRO A 433 10.65 21.24 2.25
N HIS A 434 10.70 22.57 2.38
CA HIS A 434 10.11 23.50 1.41
C HIS A 434 11.04 23.81 0.23
N SER A 435 12.29 23.38 0.28
CA SER A 435 13.35 23.71 -0.70
C SER A 435 13.05 23.27 -2.14
N VAL A 436 12.18 22.28 -2.33
CA VAL A 436 11.73 21.80 -3.66
C VAL A 436 10.21 21.86 -3.84
N GLU A 437 9.45 22.27 -2.81
CA GLU A 437 7.97 22.24 -2.80
C GLU A 437 7.37 23.01 -3.99
N ALA A 438 7.95 24.15 -4.36
CA ALA A 438 7.47 24.94 -5.49
C ALA A 438 7.65 24.23 -6.83
N LEU A 439 8.74 23.47 -7.02
CA LEU A 439 8.97 22.67 -8.23
C LEU A 439 7.99 21.49 -8.26
N ASP A 440 7.85 20.80 -7.13
CA ASP A 440 6.89 19.70 -6.94
C ASP A 440 5.46 20.13 -7.28
N ALA A 441 5.00 21.26 -6.73
CA ALA A 441 3.66 21.77 -6.97
C ALA A 441 3.42 22.12 -8.45
N ARG A 442 4.42 22.70 -9.14
CA ARG A 442 4.33 22.99 -10.58
C ARG A 442 4.26 21.71 -11.41
N PHE A 443 5.07 20.71 -11.09
CA PHE A 443 5.05 19.43 -11.78
C PHE A 443 3.73 18.68 -11.53
N ALA A 444 3.26 18.62 -10.29
CA ALA A 444 1.97 18.04 -9.92
C ALA A 444 0.81 18.70 -10.69
N ALA A 445 0.81 20.03 -10.82
CA ALA A 445 -0.20 20.75 -11.58
C ALA A 445 -0.13 20.47 -13.09
N LEU A 446 1.08 20.30 -13.64
CA LEU A 446 1.28 19.94 -15.04
C LEU A 446 0.70 18.55 -15.34
N VAL A 447 1.05 17.55 -14.54
CA VAL A 447 0.61 16.16 -14.80
C VAL A 447 -0.91 16.03 -14.60
N GLU A 448 -1.47 16.67 -13.57
CA GLU A 448 -2.92 16.74 -13.39
C GLU A 448 -3.63 17.39 -14.58
N ARG A 449 -3.07 18.46 -15.16
CA ARG A 449 -3.63 19.09 -16.38
C ARG A 449 -3.66 18.13 -17.57
N PHE A 450 -2.62 17.33 -17.76
CA PHE A 450 -2.54 16.36 -18.87
C PHE A 450 -3.48 15.18 -18.65
N GLY A 451 -3.48 14.59 -17.45
CA GLY A 451 -4.38 13.49 -17.09
C GLY A 451 -5.86 13.89 -17.17
N ALA A 452 -6.23 15.07 -16.67
CA ALA A 452 -7.61 15.58 -16.73
C ALA A 452 -8.07 15.91 -18.16
N ALA A 453 -7.15 16.31 -19.03
CA ALA A 453 -7.44 16.55 -20.46
C ALA A 453 -7.48 15.26 -21.29
N GLY A 454 -7.08 14.12 -20.72
CA GLY A 454 -7.01 12.83 -21.41
C GLY A 454 -5.90 12.77 -22.45
N ILE A 455 -4.77 13.46 -22.21
CA ILE A 455 -3.62 13.42 -23.11
C ILE A 455 -2.68 12.32 -22.63
N GLY A 456 -2.60 11.21 -23.36
CA GLY A 456 -1.66 10.11 -23.06
C GLY A 456 -0.22 10.61 -23.11
N HIS A 457 0.55 10.32 -22.06
CA HIS A 457 1.92 10.80 -21.91
C HIS A 457 2.76 9.83 -21.09
N HIS A 458 4.07 9.86 -21.32
CA HIS A 458 5.08 9.20 -20.47
C HIS A 458 6.03 10.25 -19.90
N TYR A 459 6.60 9.96 -18.74
CA TYR A 459 7.74 10.72 -18.24
C TYR A 459 9.03 10.18 -18.86
N VAL A 460 9.98 11.08 -19.07
CA VAL A 460 11.31 10.74 -19.58
C VAL A 460 12.32 11.26 -18.56
N ASP A 461 13.01 10.32 -17.92
CA ASP A 461 14.16 10.60 -17.06
C ASP A 461 15.38 10.91 -17.91
N GLU A 462 16.16 11.92 -17.51
CA GLU A 462 17.30 12.39 -18.30
C GLU A 462 18.49 11.41 -18.28
N SER A 463 18.66 10.63 -17.20
CA SER A 463 19.67 9.56 -17.11
C SER A 463 19.34 8.44 -18.09
N LEU A 464 18.11 7.94 -18.06
CA LEU A 464 17.67 6.90 -18.98
C LEU A 464 17.66 7.40 -20.44
N LEU A 465 17.28 8.65 -20.67
CA LEU A 465 17.31 9.26 -22.01
C LEU A 465 18.74 9.39 -22.55
N ALA A 466 19.74 9.64 -21.70
CA ALA A 466 21.13 9.70 -22.14
C ALA A 466 21.61 8.36 -22.72
N GLU A 467 21.12 7.24 -22.19
CA GLU A 467 21.53 5.88 -22.59
C GLU A 467 20.67 5.31 -23.73
N HIS A 468 19.34 5.48 -23.64
CA HIS A 468 18.37 4.82 -24.53
C HIS A 468 17.70 5.79 -25.51
N GLY A 469 18.02 7.08 -25.42
CA GLY A 469 17.42 8.14 -26.21
C GLY A 469 18.01 8.31 -27.61
N SER A 470 17.15 8.64 -28.57
CA SER A 470 17.56 9.03 -29.92
C SER A 470 16.51 9.89 -30.62
N VAL A 471 16.86 10.47 -31.77
CA VAL A 471 15.91 11.22 -32.61
C VAL A 471 15.77 10.51 -33.96
N GLN A 472 14.54 10.19 -34.35
CA GLN A 472 14.25 9.52 -35.62
C GLN A 472 12.96 10.06 -36.25
N GLY A 473 13.03 10.47 -37.52
CA GLY A 473 11.83 10.86 -38.28
C GLY A 473 11.05 12.05 -37.70
N GLY A 474 11.74 13.00 -37.04
CA GLY A 474 11.10 14.14 -36.37
C GLY A 474 10.44 13.80 -35.02
N LYS A 475 10.68 12.59 -34.49
CA LYS A 475 10.19 12.13 -33.18
C LYS A 475 11.35 11.94 -32.19
N LEU A 476 11.06 12.15 -30.91
CA LEU A 476 11.95 11.72 -29.83
C LEU A 476 11.68 10.23 -29.57
N LYS A 477 12.73 9.42 -29.51
CA LYS A 477 12.65 8.00 -29.18
C LYS A 477 13.31 7.75 -27.84
N MET A 478 12.66 6.95 -27.00
CA MET A 478 13.17 6.47 -25.72
C MET A 478 12.92 4.96 -25.65
N GLY A 479 13.98 4.15 -25.80
CA GLY A 479 13.86 2.70 -25.88
C GLY A 479 12.87 2.25 -26.97
N GLN A 480 11.78 1.61 -26.56
CA GLN A 480 10.71 1.09 -27.43
C GLN A 480 9.61 2.12 -27.75
N CYS A 481 9.61 3.29 -27.12
CA CYS A 481 8.60 4.33 -27.30
C CYS A 481 9.07 5.43 -28.25
N GLU A 482 8.12 5.97 -29.03
CA GLU A 482 8.31 7.15 -29.88
C GLU A 482 7.30 8.24 -29.51
N TYR A 483 7.76 9.48 -29.44
CA TYR A 483 6.97 10.63 -29.02
C TYR A 483 6.92 11.68 -30.13
N GLU A 484 5.69 12.06 -30.47
CA GLU A 484 5.40 13.12 -31.44
C GLU A 484 5.64 14.50 -30.81
N TYR A 485 5.37 14.63 -29.52
CA TYR A 485 5.46 15.88 -28.76
C TYR A 485 6.39 15.73 -27.56
N VAL A 486 7.18 16.77 -27.28
CA VAL A 486 7.98 16.88 -26.05
C VAL A 486 7.50 18.06 -25.22
N VAL A 487 7.31 17.83 -23.93
CA VAL A 487 6.97 18.85 -22.94
C VAL A 487 8.15 19.01 -22.00
N VAL A 488 8.62 20.25 -21.86
CA VAL A 488 9.62 20.61 -20.84
C VAL A 488 8.91 21.41 -19.76
N PRO A 489 8.86 20.94 -18.50
CA PRO A 489 8.28 21.67 -17.39
C PRO A 489 9.10 22.92 -17.06
N GLU A 490 8.55 23.82 -16.23
CA GLU A 490 9.31 24.96 -15.69
C GLU A 490 10.34 24.46 -14.68
N MET A 491 11.57 24.27 -15.18
CA MET A 491 12.72 23.74 -14.47
C MET A 491 13.97 24.60 -14.76
N ASP A 492 14.88 24.70 -13.81
CA ASP A 492 16.01 25.64 -13.91
C ASP A 492 17.20 25.08 -14.72
N THR A 493 17.35 23.75 -14.74
CA THR A 493 18.46 23.04 -15.40
C THR A 493 17.95 21.89 -16.28
N ILE A 494 18.82 21.46 -17.19
CA ILE A 494 18.66 20.28 -18.04
C ILE A 494 20.02 19.59 -18.20
N ASP A 495 20.05 18.29 -18.50
CA ASP A 495 21.29 17.58 -18.76
C ASP A 495 21.85 17.93 -20.15
N ALA A 496 23.18 17.89 -20.29
CA ALA A 496 23.82 18.22 -21.56
C ALA A 496 23.42 17.25 -22.69
N SER A 497 23.24 15.97 -22.36
CA SER A 497 22.75 14.92 -23.26
C SER A 497 21.33 15.21 -23.75
N THR A 498 20.41 15.56 -22.84
CA THR A 498 19.04 15.92 -23.15
C THR A 498 18.99 17.17 -24.03
N ALA A 499 19.72 18.24 -23.66
CA ALA A 499 19.77 19.47 -24.45
C ALA A 499 20.25 19.21 -25.90
N LYS A 500 21.23 18.32 -26.08
CA LYS A 500 21.70 17.89 -27.40
C LYS A 500 20.59 17.17 -28.18
N LEU A 501 19.91 16.19 -27.58
CA LEU A 501 18.82 15.45 -28.22
C LEU A 501 17.65 16.37 -28.60
N LEU A 502 17.26 17.29 -27.73
CA LEU A 502 16.18 18.26 -28.02
C LEU A 502 16.54 19.20 -29.17
N ARG A 503 17.82 19.57 -29.30
CA ARG A 503 18.30 20.37 -30.44
C ARG A 503 18.17 19.60 -31.75
N GLU A 504 18.56 18.32 -31.76
CA GLU A 504 18.42 17.44 -32.91
C GLU A 504 16.94 17.20 -33.27
N TYR A 505 16.09 16.99 -32.25
CA TYR A 505 14.64 16.83 -32.39
C TYR A 505 13.98 18.04 -33.04
N LEU A 506 14.27 19.25 -32.54
CA LEU A 506 13.74 20.49 -33.11
C LEU A 506 14.26 20.76 -34.53
N ALA A 507 15.54 20.49 -34.79
CA ALA A 507 16.12 20.61 -36.12
C ALA A 507 15.46 19.63 -37.13
N GLY A 508 15.00 18.49 -36.65
CA GLY A 508 14.23 17.49 -37.41
C GLY A 508 12.74 17.82 -37.59
N GLY A 509 12.25 18.96 -37.10
CA GLY A 509 10.84 19.36 -37.18
C GLY A 509 9.96 18.87 -36.03
N GLY A 510 10.57 18.42 -34.93
CA GLY A 510 9.87 18.02 -33.71
C GLY A 510 9.01 19.14 -33.10
N LYS A 511 8.02 18.74 -32.29
CA LYS A 511 7.03 19.63 -31.66
C LYS A 511 7.25 19.71 -30.16
N LEU A 512 7.64 20.88 -29.68
CA LEU A 512 7.98 21.12 -28.27
C LEU A 512 7.03 22.14 -27.65
N PHE A 513 6.57 21.84 -26.43
CA PHE A 513 5.81 22.75 -25.58
C PHE A 513 6.59 23.03 -24.29
N LEU A 514 6.94 24.29 -24.05
CA LEU A 514 7.44 24.77 -22.77
C LEU A 514 6.27 25.11 -21.85
N GLN A 515 6.18 24.44 -20.70
CA GLN A 515 5.30 24.86 -19.63
C GLN A 515 6.05 25.90 -18.79
N GLY A 516 5.92 27.18 -19.13
CA GLY A 516 6.60 28.27 -18.43
C GLY A 516 7.87 28.73 -19.15
N LYS A 517 8.91 29.09 -18.38
CA LYS A 517 10.19 29.55 -18.92
C LYS A 517 11.09 28.36 -19.31
N ALA A 518 11.93 28.57 -20.32
CA ALA A 518 12.99 27.62 -20.64
C ALA A 518 14.03 27.56 -19.51
N PRO A 519 14.68 26.40 -19.28
CA PRO A 519 15.81 26.30 -18.38
C PRO A 519 16.92 27.27 -18.77
N THR A 520 17.71 27.69 -17.78
CA THR A 520 18.83 28.63 -17.98
C THR A 520 20.19 28.01 -17.62
N LEU A 521 20.16 26.81 -17.05
CA LEU A 521 21.34 26.05 -16.65
C LEU A 521 21.42 24.73 -17.43
N VAL A 522 22.64 24.25 -17.63
CA VAL A 522 22.97 22.87 -18.00
C VAL A 522 23.81 22.32 -16.87
N GLU A 523 23.34 21.24 -16.22
CA GLU A 523 24.05 20.57 -15.12
C GLU A 523 24.49 21.52 -13.99
N GLY A 524 23.65 22.52 -13.69
CA GLY A 524 23.90 23.55 -12.67
C GLY A 524 24.79 24.72 -13.11
N GLU A 525 25.23 24.78 -14.37
CA GLU A 525 26.05 25.87 -14.92
C GLU A 525 25.31 26.67 -15.99
N ALA A 526 25.53 27.99 -16.07
CA ALA A 526 24.86 28.84 -17.05
C ALA A 526 25.17 28.45 -18.50
N ALA A 527 24.14 28.32 -19.33
CA ALA A 527 24.27 27.91 -20.73
C ALA A 527 23.25 28.61 -21.66
N ASP A 528 23.58 28.71 -22.96
CA ASP A 528 22.65 29.22 -23.97
C ASP A 528 21.66 28.13 -24.44
N LEU A 529 20.46 28.19 -23.88
CA LEU A 529 19.33 27.31 -24.20
C LEU A 529 18.23 28.05 -25.00
N SER A 530 18.56 29.17 -25.65
CA SER A 530 17.61 30.00 -26.41
C SER A 530 16.90 29.29 -27.58
N PHE A 531 17.43 28.13 -28.00
CA PHE A 531 16.82 27.27 -29.01
C PHE A 531 15.56 26.54 -28.52
N LEU A 532 15.39 26.39 -27.20
CA LEU A 532 14.18 25.80 -26.61
C LEU A 532 13.07 26.85 -26.67
N GLN A 533 12.14 26.66 -27.60
CA GLN A 533 10.97 27.52 -27.79
C GLN A 533 9.76 26.66 -28.12
N SER A 534 8.59 27.04 -27.57
CA SER A 534 7.34 26.37 -27.93
C SER A 534 7.01 26.58 -29.40
N ASN A 535 6.78 25.50 -30.13
CA ASN A 535 6.27 25.53 -31.51
C ASN A 535 4.94 24.75 -31.68
N VAL A 536 4.37 24.27 -30.56
CA VAL A 536 3.04 23.68 -30.46
C VAL A 536 2.35 24.17 -29.18
N SER A 537 1.03 24.30 -29.20
CA SER A 537 0.20 24.64 -28.03
C SER A 537 -0.37 23.40 -27.34
N PHE A 538 -0.76 23.55 -26.07
CA PHE A 538 -1.48 22.51 -25.33
C PHE A 538 -2.78 22.09 -26.02
N GLU A 539 -3.54 23.05 -26.55
CA GLU A 539 -4.82 22.83 -27.24
C GLU A 539 -4.62 22.08 -28.57
N GLU A 540 -3.49 22.29 -29.25
CA GLU A 540 -3.14 21.53 -30.45
C GLU A 540 -2.87 20.05 -30.10
N MET A 541 -2.13 19.78 -29.03
CA MET A 541 -1.91 18.42 -28.52
C MET A 541 -3.23 17.75 -28.11
N GLN A 542 -4.08 18.46 -27.36
CA GLN A 542 -5.39 17.97 -26.92
C GLN A 542 -6.34 17.64 -28.09
N ARG A 543 -6.27 18.39 -29.20
CA ARG A 543 -7.07 18.09 -30.40
C ARG A 543 -6.51 16.92 -31.22
N ALA A 544 -5.20 16.66 -31.11
CA ALA A 544 -4.53 15.64 -31.90
C ALA A 544 -4.83 14.22 -31.43
N VAL A 545 -5.06 14.01 -30.13
CA VAL A 545 -5.30 12.68 -29.54
C VAL A 545 -6.55 11.99 -30.12
N ARG A 546 -6.50 10.66 -30.18
CA ARG A 546 -7.54 9.80 -30.75
C ARG A 546 -8.85 9.82 -29.97
N VAL A 547 -8.75 9.86 -28.64
CA VAL A 547 -9.87 9.93 -27.70
C VAL A 547 -9.84 11.31 -27.07
N ARG A 548 -10.99 11.99 -27.01
CA ARG A 548 -11.12 13.33 -26.42
C ARG A 548 -12.29 13.36 -25.46
N ILE A 549 -12.04 13.88 -24.27
CA ILE A 549 -13.07 14.19 -23.28
C ILE A 549 -13.60 15.61 -23.52
N ASP A 550 -14.91 15.81 -23.36
CA ASP A 550 -15.57 17.10 -23.60
C ASP A 550 -15.29 18.15 -22.52
N ARG A 551 -14.89 17.71 -21.32
CA ARG A 551 -14.56 18.58 -20.17
C ARG A 551 -13.50 17.94 -19.26
N ALA A 552 -12.65 18.78 -18.68
CA ALA A 552 -11.53 18.34 -17.83
C ALA A 552 -11.74 18.63 -16.34
N ASP A 553 -12.81 19.33 -15.96
CA ASP A 553 -13.17 19.64 -14.57
C ASP A 553 -13.91 18.46 -13.90
N THR A 554 -13.32 17.26 -14.00
CA THR A 554 -13.86 16.01 -13.45
C THR A 554 -12.75 15.14 -12.87
N ALA A 555 -13.12 14.16 -12.03
CA ALA A 555 -12.22 13.12 -11.57
C ALA A 555 -12.11 11.92 -12.53
N ILE A 556 -12.60 12.03 -13.76
CA ILE A 556 -12.49 10.95 -14.75
C ILE A 556 -11.07 10.92 -15.29
N ARG A 557 -10.47 9.73 -15.30
CA ARG A 557 -9.19 9.44 -15.97
C ARG A 557 -9.36 8.25 -16.91
N TYR A 558 -8.59 8.22 -17.98
CA TYR A 558 -8.60 7.09 -18.90
C TYR A 558 -7.24 6.86 -19.54
N THR A 559 -7.03 5.62 -19.98
CA THR A 559 -5.90 5.24 -20.85
C THR A 559 -6.45 4.63 -22.14
N THR A 560 -5.76 4.90 -23.25
CA THR A 560 -6.06 4.31 -24.57
C THR A 560 -4.99 3.27 -24.86
N ARG A 561 -5.40 2.05 -25.17
CA ARG A 561 -4.52 0.89 -25.30
C ARG A 561 -4.68 0.27 -26.68
N MET A 562 -3.55 -0.04 -27.31
CA MET A 562 -3.49 -0.75 -28.59
C MET A 562 -3.09 -2.20 -28.37
N ALA A 563 -3.80 -3.13 -28.99
CA ALA A 563 -3.56 -4.55 -28.82
C ALA A 563 -4.00 -5.36 -30.03
N ASP A 564 -3.37 -6.51 -30.24
CA ASP A 564 -3.73 -7.45 -31.31
C ASP A 564 -5.16 -8.01 -31.14
N GLN A 565 -5.66 -8.06 -29.91
CA GLN A 565 -7.00 -8.52 -29.55
C GLN A 565 -8.09 -7.46 -29.77
N GLY A 566 -7.69 -6.22 -30.05
CA GLY A 566 -8.57 -5.07 -30.26
C GLY A 566 -8.23 -3.92 -29.32
N ASP A 567 -8.09 -2.73 -29.89
CA ASP A 567 -7.84 -1.50 -29.13
C ASP A 567 -8.98 -1.22 -28.14
N PHE A 568 -8.65 -0.63 -27.00
CA PHE A 568 -9.65 -0.30 -25.99
C PHE A 568 -9.32 0.99 -25.23
N VAL A 569 -10.37 1.56 -24.64
CA VAL A 569 -10.29 2.67 -23.67
C VAL A 569 -10.71 2.13 -22.32
N PHE A 570 -9.85 2.29 -21.30
CA PHE A 570 -10.19 2.02 -19.91
C PHE A 570 -10.36 3.35 -19.17
N ALA A 571 -11.56 3.61 -18.67
CA ALA A 571 -11.93 4.87 -18.01
C ALA A 571 -12.47 4.62 -16.60
N VAL A 572 -12.12 5.51 -15.66
CA VAL A 572 -12.40 5.37 -14.22
C VAL A 572 -12.88 6.69 -13.65
N ASN A 573 -13.81 6.64 -12.69
CA ASN A 573 -14.16 7.79 -11.85
C ASN A 573 -13.49 7.71 -10.49
N LEU A 574 -12.51 8.59 -10.27
CA LEU A 574 -11.70 8.61 -9.06
C LEU A 574 -12.33 9.37 -7.89
N ALA A 575 -13.50 9.99 -8.07
CA ALA A 575 -14.18 10.68 -6.98
C ALA A 575 -14.70 9.70 -5.92
N LYS A 576 -14.70 10.15 -4.66
CA LYS A 576 -15.22 9.37 -3.53
C LYS A 576 -16.75 9.37 -3.46
N ASP A 577 -17.36 10.50 -3.84
CA ASP A 577 -18.78 10.79 -3.63
C ASP A 577 -19.47 11.50 -4.81
N GLN A 578 -18.70 11.95 -5.82
CA GLN A 578 -19.26 12.66 -6.97
C GLN A 578 -19.50 11.77 -8.21
N THR A 579 -20.70 11.91 -8.79
CA THR A 579 -21.05 11.35 -10.11
C THR A 579 -20.71 12.36 -11.19
N TYR A 580 -20.14 11.90 -12.30
CA TYR A 580 -19.88 12.73 -13.47
C TYR A 580 -20.56 12.17 -14.72
N SER A 581 -21.05 13.08 -15.56
CA SER A 581 -21.48 12.77 -16.92
C SER A 581 -20.56 13.48 -17.91
N ILE A 582 -20.03 12.73 -18.85
CA ILE A 582 -19.06 13.20 -19.86
C ILE A 582 -19.41 12.66 -21.25
N GLN A 583 -18.78 13.21 -22.28
CA GLN A 583 -18.79 12.64 -23.62
C GLN A 583 -17.36 12.31 -24.04
N LEU A 584 -17.15 11.06 -24.44
CA LEU A 584 -15.92 10.65 -25.12
C LEU A 584 -16.13 10.73 -26.63
N ARG A 585 -15.34 11.56 -27.31
CA ARG A 585 -15.22 11.59 -28.77
C ARG A 585 -14.04 10.71 -29.18
N ILE A 586 -14.29 9.66 -29.96
CA ILE A 586 -13.29 8.64 -30.30
C ILE A 586 -13.21 8.51 -31.82
N ARG A 587 -12.01 8.62 -32.39
CA ARG A 587 -11.75 8.27 -33.80
C ARG A 587 -11.83 6.74 -34.00
N ALA A 588 -13.04 6.24 -34.23
CA ALA A 588 -13.41 4.86 -34.48
C ALA A 588 -14.82 4.81 -35.11
N LYS A 589 -15.24 3.68 -35.71
CA LYS A 589 -16.61 3.56 -36.28
C LYS A 589 -17.64 2.93 -35.34
N GLY A 590 -17.19 2.32 -34.26
CA GLY A 590 -18.04 1.69 -33.24
C GLY A 590 -17.25 1.23 -32.02
N ALA A 591 -17.97 0.92 -30.94
CA ALA A 591 -17.41 0.37 -29.71
C ALA A 591 -18.39 -0.60 -29.03
N LYS A 592 -17.84 -1.47 -28.18
CA LYS A 592 -18.57 -2.37 -27.28
C LYS A 592 -18.07 -2.18 -25.85
N VAL A 593 -18.94 -2.39 -24.87
CA VAL A 593 -18.52 -2.46 -23.47
C VAL A 593 -18.00 -3.87 -23.21
N PHE A 594 -16.85 -3.99 -22.56
CA PHE A 594 -16.35 -5.26 -22.03
C PHE A 594 -16.51 -5.29 -20.52
N ASP A 595 -17.28 -6.25 -19.99
CA ASP A 595 -17.38 -6.47 -18.56
C ASP A 595 -16.28 -7.43 -18.12
N ALA A 596 -15.29 -6.94 -17.36
CA ALA A 596 -14.17 -7.74 -16.89
C ALA A 596 -14.54 -8.77 -15.79
N MET A 597 -15.63 -8.53 -15.03
CA MET A 597 -16.15 -9.51 -14.06
C MET A 597 -16.78 -10.70 -14.79
N ALA A 598 -17.64 -10.42 -15.77
CA ALA A 598 -18.36 -11.44 -16.53
C ALA A 598 -17.53 -12.03 -17.68
N ARG A 599 -16.48 -11.33 -18.12
CA ARG A 599 -15.69 -11.59 -19.33
C ARG A 599 -16.55 -11.67 -20.59
N GLU A 600 -17.50 -10.75 -20.69
CA GLU A 600 -18.50 -10.71 -21.76
C GLU A 600 -18.62 -9.33 -22.39
N TYR A 601 -18.94 -9.31 -23.68
CA TYR A 601 -19.23 -8.07 -24.40
C TYR A 601 -20.69 -7.68 -24.24
N ARG A 602 -20.94 -6.38 -24.07
CA ARG A 602 -22.26 -5.76 -24.11
C ARG A 602 -22.29 -4.64 -25.16
N PRO A 603 -23.43 -4.41 -25.83
CA PRO A 603 -23.57 -3.27 -26.75
C PRO A 603 -23.32 -1.93 -26.03
N ALA A 604 -22.53 -1.04 -26.63
CA ALA A 604 -22.38 0.34 -26.17
C ALA A 604 -23.36 1.26 -26.92
N TYR A 605 -23.90 2.27 -26.24
CA TYR A 605 -24.63 3.36 -26.90
C TYR A 605 -23.65 4.40 -27.41
N PHE A 606 -23.72 4.77 -28.68
CA PHE A 606 -22.89 5.82 -29.26
C PHE A 606 -23.57 6.49 -30.46
N LEU A 607 -23.20 7.74 -30.71
CA LEU A 607 -23.60 8.51 -31.89
C LEU A 607 -22.45 8.51 -32.90
N ARG A 608 -22.74 8.41 -34.20
CA ARG A 608 -21.73 8.55 -35.25
C ARG A 608 -21.67 10.02 -35.69
N ASP A 609 -20.47 10.59 -35.70
CA ASP A 609 -20.18 11.97 -36.09
C ASP A 609 -18.96 11.98 -37.04
N GLY A 610 -19.20 11.84 -38.35
CA GLY A 610 -18.13 11.73 -39.35
C GLY A 610 -17.29 10.46 -39.18
N GLU A 611 -15.98 10.63 -38.97
CA GLU A 611 -15.01 9.54 -38.70
C GLU A 611 -14.89 9.20 -37.21
N GLU A 612 -15.73 9.82 -36.38
CA GLU A 612 -15.72 9.64 -34.93
C GLU A 612 -17.04 9.05 -34.43
N ILE A 613 -16.98 8.44 -33.25
CA ILE A 613 -18.13 8.18 -32.42
C ILE A 613 -18.13 9.08 -31.19
N VAL A 614 -19.31 9.44 -30.72
CA VAL A 614 -19.54 10.13 -29.44
C VAL A 614 -20.21 9.16 -28.50
N VAL A 615 -19.57 8.86 -27.37
CA VAL A 615 -20.06 7.94 -26.34
C VAL A 615 -20.44 8.75 -25.09
N PRO A 616 -21.74 9.00 -24.84
CA PRO A 616 -22.19 9.64 -23.61
C PRO A 616 -22.10 8.66 -22.45
N LEU A 617 -21.42 9.04 -21.37
CA LEU A 617 -21.18 8.19 -20.20
C LEU A 617 -21.56 8.91 -18.91
N THR A 618 -22.07 8.15 -17.95
CA THR A 618 -22.27 8.59 -16.57
C THR A 618 -21.58 7.60 -15.64
N PHE A 619 -20.68 8.09 -14.81
CA PHE A 619 -19.94 7.29 -13.84
C PHE A 619 -20.36 7.68 -12.43
N ALA A 620 -20.89 6.75 -11.65
CA ALA A 620 -21.02 6.92 -10.22
C ALA A 620 -19.62 6.92 -9.55
N PRO A 621 -19.51 7.31 -8.27
CA PRO A 621 -18.22 7.31 -7.58
C PRO A 621 -17.62 5.90 -7.55
N GLY A 622 -16.36 5.73 -8.01
CA GLY A 622 -15.66 4.45 -8.11
C GLY A 622 -16.08 3.54 -9.28
N ASP A 623 -16.94 4.01 -10.18
CA ASP A 623 -17.29 3.27 -11.39
C ASP A 623 -16.14 3.28 -12.40
N SER A 624 -16.07 2.25 -13.22
CA SER A 624 -15.13 2.14 -14.33
C SER A 624 -15.76 1.45 -15.54
N LEU A 625 -15.14 1.61 -16.71
CA LEU A 625 -15.64 1.12 -17.98
C LEU A 625 -14.48 0.74 -18.90
N ILE A 626 -14.62 -0.39 -19.60
CA ILE A 626 -13.74 -0.78 -20.70
C ILE A 626 -14.54 -0.73 -22.00
N LEU A 627 -14.14 0.16 -22.91
CA LEU A 627 -14.71 0.27 -24.26
C LEU A 627 -13.73 -0.33 -25.27
N VAL A 628 -14.08 -1.48 -25.84
CA VAL A 628 -13.33 -2.10 -26.93
C VAL A 628 -13.80 -1.50 -28.25
N LEU A 629 -12.87 -0.98 -29.05
CA LEU A 629 -13.14 -0.34 -30.32
C LEU A 629 -13.37 -1.41 -31.39
N ASP A 630 -14.53 -1.35 -32.04
CA ASP A 630 -14.95 -2.34 -33.04
C ASP A 630 -15.77 -1.65 -34.13
N ASP A 631 -15.17 -1.54 -35.32
CA ASP A 631 -15.77 -0.89 -36.47
C ASP A 631 -17.07 -1.57 -36.96
N ALA A 632 -17.28 -2.85 -36.64
CA ALA A 632 -18.49 -3.58 -36.98
C ALA A 632 -19.61 -3.42 -35.94
N ALA A 633 -19.32 -2.84 -34.77
CA ALA A 633 -20.30 -2.68 -33.71
C ALA A 633 -21.45 -1.75 -34.13
N GLN A 634 -22.67 -2.15 -33.76
CA GLN A 634 -23.86 -1.30 -33.88
C GLN A 634 -24.14 -0.63 -32.55
N SER A 635 -24.61 0.61 -32.59
CA SER A 635 -25.01 1.32 -31.38
C SER A 635 -26.20 0.62 -30.73
N ALA A 636 -26.13 0.48 -29.41
CA ALA A 636 -27.26 0.10 -28.57
C ALA A 636 -28.40 1.13 -28.66
N ALA A 637 -29.54 0.81 -28.05
CA ALA A 637 -30.58 1.80 -27.78
C ALA A 637 -30.06 2.86 -26.79
N LYS A 638 -30.57 4.08 -26.91
CA LYS A 638 -30.28 5.15 -25.96
C LYS A 638 -30.69 4.69 -24.54
N PRO A 639 -29.81 4.81 -23.53
CA PRO A 639 -30.18 4.57 -22.14
C PRO A 639 -31.40 5.42 -21.77
N VAL A 640 -32.40 4.79 -21.13
CA VAL A 640 -33.61 5.47 -20.69
C VAL A 640 -33.28 6.26 -19.42
N GLU A 641 -33.82 7.48 -19.31
CA GLU A 641 -33.67 8.28 -18.08
C GLU A 641 -34.25 7.53 -16.88
N PRO A 642 -33.57 7.53 -15.72
CA PRO A 642 -34.04 6.79 -14.57
C PRO A 642 -35.40 7.33 -14.07
N GLY A 643 -36.32 6.42 -13.72
CA GLY A 643 -37.61 6.76 -13.13
C GLY A 643 -37.53 7.35 -11.71
N VAL A 644 -38.69 7.63 -11.10
CA VAL A 644 -38.75 8.12 -9.72
C VAL A 644 -38.44 6.98 -8.75
N ALA A 645 -37.39 7.15 -7.94
CA ALA A 645 -37.08 6.18 -6.90
C ALA A 645 -38.05 6.31 -5.71
N HIS A 646 -38.41 5.18 -5.09
CA HIS A 646 -39.16 5.14 -3.84
C HIS A 646 -38.42 4.28 -2.80
N ALA A 647 -38.50 4.70 -1.53
CA ALA A 647 -37.81 4.04 -0.42
C ALA A 647 -38.63 2.90 0.18
N LEU A 648 -37.96 1.81 0.55
CA LEU A 648 -38.56 0.70 1.29
C LEU A 648 -38.28 0.83 2.79
N SER A 649 -39.14 0.23 3.63
CA SER A 649 -38.86 0.11 5.09
C SER A 649 -37.53 -0.60 5.34
N LEU A 650 -36.83 -0.23 6.41
CA LEU A 650 -35.60 -0.88 6.87
C LEU A 650 -35.87 -1.97 7.91
N ASP A 651 -37.11 -2.21 8.31
CA ASP A 651 -37.47 -3.29 9.23
C ASP A 651 -37.24 -4.65 8.54
N ALA A 652 -36.52 -5.54 9.21
CA ALA A 652 -36.23 -6.87 8.71
C ALA A 652 -36.07 -7.89 9.84
N ASN A 653 -36.12 -9.18 9.47
CA ASN A 653 -35.86 -10.28 10.38
C ASN A 653 -34.53 -10.95 10.06
N VAL A 654 -33.68 -11.11 11.07
CA VAL A 654 -32.45 -11.90 10.99
C VAL A 654 -32.82 -13.38 10.89
N VAL A 655 -32.42 -14.01 9.80
CA VAL A 655 -32.69 -15.44 9.54
C VAL A 655 -31.46 -16.32 9.75
N SER A 656 -30.26 -15.76 9.60
CA SER A 656 -29.00 -16.43 9.96
C SER A 656 -27.94 -15.39 10.30
N CYS A 657 -27.03 -15.73 11.19
CA CYS A 657 -25.97 -14.82 11.63
C CYS A 657 -24.78 -15.63 12.16
N SER A 658 -23.58 -15.06 12.03
CA SER A 658 -22.38 -15.57 12.70
C SER A 658 -22.50 -15.38 14.22
N GLU A 659 -21.63 -16.04 14.99
CA GLU A 659 -21.52 -15.73 16.42
C GLU A 659 -21.21 -14.24 16.60
N ASN A 660 -21.84 -13.63 17.60
CA ASN A 660 -21.55 -12.24 17.95
C ASN A 660 -20.42 -12.20 18.98
N ALA A 661 -19.78 -11.05 19.14
CA ALA A 661 -18.61 -10.90 20.00
C ALA A 661 -18.80 -9.85 21.11
N LEU A 662 -17.92 -9.92 22.09
CA LEU A 662 -17.56 -8.84 23.02
C LEU A 662 -16.04 -8.93 23.22
N THR A 663 -15.31 -7.89 22.82
CA THR A 663 -13.86 -7.81 22.98
C THR A 663 -13.51 -7.25 24.36
N LEU A 664 -12.62 -7.93 25.07
CA LEU A 664 -12.08 -7.54 26.37
C LEU A 664 -10.61 -7.13 26.18
N ASP A 665 -10.37 -5.84 26.00
CA ASP A 665 -9.05 -5.22 25.80
C ASP A 665 -8.58 -4.41 27.03
N THR A 666 -9.20 -4.67 28.18
CA THR A 666 -8.74 -4.19 29.48
C THR A 666 -8.61 -5.34 30.47
N ALA A 667 -7.60 -5.27 31.34
CA ALA A 667 -7.35 -6.28 32.37
C ALA A 667 -6.74 -5.65 33.63
N SER A 668 -6.93 -6.28 34.78
CA SER A 668 -6.18 -5.96 36.01
C SER A 668 -4.91 -6.81 36.08
N LEU A 669 -3.76 -6.17 36.32
CA LEU A 669 -2.46 -6.82 36.53
C LEU A 669 -2.21 -7.12 38.01
N SER A 670 -1.62 -8.28 38.30
CA SER A 670 -1.08 -8.68 39.61
C SER A 670 0.23 -9.47 39.44
N TYR A 671 1.11 -9.39 40.44
CA TYR A 671 2.37 -10.16 40.51
C TYR A 671 2.30 -11.30 41.55
N ASP A 672 1.22 -11.40 42.33
CA ASP A 672 1.05 -12.33 43.46
C ASP A 672 -0.28 -13.10 43.45
N ASN A 673 -1.15 -12.86 42.45
CA ASN A 673 -2.51 -13.40 42.33
C ASN A 673 -3.46 -13.01 43.49
N VAL A 674 -3.09 -12.03 44.30
CA VAL A 674 -3.88 -11.58 45.46
C VAL A 674 -4.20 -10.09 45.32
N SER A 675 -3.18 -9.29 45.04
CA SER A 675 -3.22 -7.84 44.93
C SER A 675 -3.34 -7.45 43.46
N TYR A 676 -4.55 -7.12 43.03
CA TYR A 676 -4.82 -6.64 41.66
C TYR A 676 -4.89 -5.12 41.61
N GLY A 677 -4.20 -4.53 40.63
CA GLY A 677 -4.34 -3.12 40.29
C GLY A 677 -5.71 -2.79 39.66
N SER A 678 -5.97 -1.50 39.46
CA SER A 678 -7.11 -1.06 38.64
C SER A 678 -6.99 -1.64 37.22
N PRO A 679 -8.12 -1.89 36.52
CA PRO A 679 -8.08 -2.29 35.12
C PRO A 679 -7.28 -1.28 34.28
N LEU A 680 -6.47 -1.80 33.37
CA LEU A 680 -5.66 -1.03 32.42
C LEU A 680 -5.89 -1.56 31.00
N PRO A 681 -5.72 -0.72 29.97
CA PRO A 681 -5.59 -1.21 28.59
C PRO A 681 -4.53 -2.30 28.48
N VAL A 682 -4.81 -3.37 27.73
CA VAL A 682 -3.85 -4.47 27.53
C VAL A 682 -2.52 -3.98 26.96
N MET A 683 -2.55 -2.98 26.07
CA MET A 683 -1.34 -2.40 25.48
C MET A 683 -0.50 -1.59 26.49
N ALA A 684 -1.16 -0.97 27.48
CA ALA A 684 -0.45 -0.30 28.58
C ALA A 684 0.22 -1.29 29.54
N ILE A 685 -0.37 -2.49 29.71
CA ILE A 685 0.25 -3.58 30.47
C ILE A 685 1.45 -4.13 29.70
N SER A 686 1.31 -4.36 28.39
CA SER A 686 2.40 -4.81 27.51
C SER A 686 3.61 -3.86 27.57
N ASP A 687 3.37 -2.57 27.36
CA ASP A 687 4.37 -1.50 27.42
C ASP A 687 5.10 -1.49 28.77
N ARG A 688 4.35 -1.56 29.88
CA ARG A 688 4.92 -1.60 31.23
C ARG A 688 5.89 -2.77 31.41
N LEU A 689 5.48 -3.97 31.02
CA LEU A 689 6.30 -5.18 31.21
C LEU A 689 7.55 -5.17 30.31
N LEU A 690 7.47 -4.61 29.10
CA LEU A 690 8.62 -4.41 28.21
C LEU A 690 9.60 -3.36 28.77
N ARG A 691 9.08 -2.29 29.37
CA ARG A 691 9.87 -1.22 29.99
C ARG A 691 10.55 -1.65 31.29
N GLU A 692 9.95 -2.55 32.05
CA GLU A 692 10.51 -3.09 33.30
C GLU A 692 11.74 -4.00 33.09
N ARG A 693 11.97 -4.50 31.87
CA ARG A 693 13.10 -5.37 31.49
C ARG A 693 13.28 -6.60 32.40
N THR A 694 12.18 -7.13 32.94
CA THR A 694 12.23 -8.22 33.92
C THR A 694 11.28 -9.35 33.50
N ASN A 695 11.80 -10.57 33.48
CA ASN A 695 11.02 -11.79 33.28
C ASN A 695 10.45 -12.28 34.62
N HIS A 696 9.13 -12.46 34.72
CA HIS A 696 8.48 -12.95 35.94
C HIS A 696 7.07 -13.48 35.63
N THR A 697 6.49 -14.23 36.57
CA THR A 697 5.08 -14.61 36.50
C THR A 697 4.18 -13.40 36.75
N VAL A 698 3.12 -13.25 35.96
CA VAL A 698 2.07 -12.24 36.13
C VAL A 698 0.69 -12.89 36.08
N TYR A 699 -0.29 -12.21 36.67
CA TYR A 699 -1.68 -12.63 36.64
C TYR A 699 -2.51 -11.53 35.98
N LEU A 700 -3.25 -11.88 34.94
CA LEU A 700 -4.19 -10.99 34.26
C LEU A 700 -5.61 -11.39 34.54
N LYS A 701 -6.41 -10.45 35.06
CA LYS A 701 -7.83 -10.63 35.31
C LYS A 701 -8.67 -9.82 34.35
N TYR A 702 -9.44 -10.50 33.51
CA TYR A 702 -10.45 -9.93 32.61
C TYR A 702 -11.83 -10.08 33.23
N SER A 703 -12.67 -9.06 33.11
CA SER A 703 -14.02 -9.07 33.68
C SER A 703 -15.06 -8.63 32.66
N PHE A 704 -16.25 -9.24 32.70
CA PHE A 704 -17.37 -8.86 31.83
C PHE A 704 -18.73 -9.14 32.49
N THR A 705 -19.76 -8.41 32.06
CA THR A 705 -21.09 -8.48 32.67
C THR A 705 -22.07 -9.21 31.77
N ILE A 706 -22.83 -10.16 32.34
CA ILE A 706 -23.92 -10.86 31.67
C ILE A 706 -25.24 -10.52 32.37
N LYS A 707 -26.20 -9.90 31.66
CA LYS A 707 -27.57 -9.71 32.18
C LYS A 707 -28.44 -10.94 31.95
N THR A 708 -28.30 -11.57 30.79
CA THR A 708 -29.02 -12.81 30.43
C THR A 708 -28.01 -13.82 29.92
N VAL A 709 -27.91 -14.98 30.58
CA VAL A 709 -26.96 -16.03 30.19
C VAL A 709 -27.45 -16.65 28.88
N PRO A 710 -26.68 -16.55 27.78
CA PRO A 710 -27.05 -17.15 26.51
C PRO A 710 -26.85 -18.68 26.54
N GLU A 711 -27.54 -19.40 25.66
CA GLU A 711 -27.39 -20.86 25.54
C GLU A 711 -26.01 -21.25 25.02
N ARG A 712 -25.50 -20.47 24.06
CA ARG A 712 -24.17 -20.64 23.46
C ARG A 712 -23.30 -19.46 23.80
N ILE A 713 -22.24 -19.72 24.56
CA ILE A 713 -21.21 -18.76 24.92
C ILE A 713 -19.89 -19.49 25.11
N ARG A 714 -18.85 -18.93 24.53
CA ARG A 714 -17.48 -19.39 24.67
C ARG A 714 -16.55 -18.19 24.75
N LEU A 715 -15.37 -18.48 25.22
CA LEU A 715 -14.24 -17.59 25.28
C LEU A 715 -13.26 -18.00 24.18
N GLU A 716 -12.58 -17.05 23.57
CA GLU A 716 -11.42 -17.29 22.72
C GLU A 716 -10.30 -16.32 23.09
N ALA A 717 -9.08 -16.82 23.18
CA ALA A 717 -7.91 -16.06 23.58
C ALA A 717 -6.64 -16.64 22.94
N GLU A 718 -5.60 -15.84 22.91
CA GLU A 718 -4.26 -16.35 22.64
C GLU A 718 -3.71 -17.15 23.81
N LYS A 719 -2.71 -17.99 23.53
CA LYS A 719 -2.06 -18.76 24.59
C LYS A 719 -1.31 -17.88 25.58
N MET A 720 -0.72 -16.76 25.14
CA MET A 720 0.01 -15.78 25.98
C MET A 720 0.99 -16.41 27.00
N ASN A 721 1.61 -17.56 26.68
CA ASN A 721 2.39 -18.39 27.61
C ASN A 721 1.68 -18.65 28.97
N ALA A 722 0.34 -18.74 28.97
CA ALA A 722 -0.46 -19.01 30.14
C ALA A 722 -0.27 -20.46 30.61
N LYS A 723 0.06 -20.64 31.89
CA LYS A 723 0.24 -21.95 32.53
C LYS A 723 -1.05 -22.50 33.10
N ARG A 724 -1.85 -21.64 33.70
CA ARG A 724 -3.12 -21.98 34.37
C ARG A 724 -4.14 -20.87 34.15
N ALA A 725 -5.42 -21.24 34.24
CA ALA A 725 -6.52 -20.30 34.11
C ALA A 725 -7.64 -20.62 35.09
N TRP A 726 -8.33 -19.58 35.54
CA TRP A 726 -9.53 -19.72 36.38
C TRP A 726 -10.66 -18.93 35.79
N PHE A 727 -11.84 -19.54 35.73
CA PHE A 727 -13.07 -18.87 35.36
C PHE A 727 -14.01 -18.85 36.56
N ASN A 728 -14.41 -17.66 37.01
CA ASN A 728 -15.21 -17.48 38.23
C ASN A 728 -14.64 -18.18 39.48
N GLY A 729 -13.31 -18.26 39.58
CA GLY A 729 -12.59 -18.92 40.68
C GLY A 729 -12.43 -20.43 40.55
N GLU A 730 -13.08 -21.07 39.57
CA GLU A 730 -12.86 -22.48 39.23
C GLU A 730 -11.70 -22.59 38.24
N GLU A 731 -10.75 -23.49 38.49
CA GLU A 731 -9.67 -23.76 37.55
C GLU A 731 -10.20 -24.41 36.27
N VAL A 732 -9.81 -23.88 35.12
CA VAL A 732 -10.26 -24.31 33.80
C VAL A 732 -9.08 -24.55 32.87
N ARG A 733 -9.30 -25.34 31.82
CA ARG A 733 -8.32 -25.58 30.75
C ARG A 733 -8.73 -24.86 29.47
N LEU A 734 -7.88 -23.97 28.99
CA LEU A 734 -8.00 -23.30 27.69
C LEU A 734 -7.26 -24.14 26.65
N SER A 735 -7.98 -25.02 25.95
CA SER A 735 -7.33 -25.94 25.00
C SER A 735 -8.15 -26.30 23.77
N ASP A 736 -9.43 -25.92 23.71
CA ASP A 736 -10.22 -26.16 22.51
C ASP A 736 -9.66 -25.28 21.37
N PRO A 737 -9.66 -25.72 20.10
CA PRO A 737 -9.15 -24.90 19.01
C PRO A 737 -9.93 -23.59 18.85
N GLY A 738 -9.20 -22.49 18.62
CA GLY A 738 -9.79 -21.21 18.23
C GLY A 738 -10.43 -21.23 16.85
N THR A 739 -11.20 -20.18 16.55
CA THR A 739 -11.89 -19.96 15.27
C THR A 739 -11.41 -18.71 14.54
N LEU A 740 -10.80 -17.77 15.24
CA LEU A 740 -10.21 -16.56 14.67
C LEU A 740 -8.86 -16.86 14.04
N ASP A 741 -8.06 -17.75 14.66
CA ASP A 741 -6.74 -18.16 14.19
C ASP A 741 -6.37 -19.55 14.76
N PRO A 742 -5.65 -20.41 14.02
CA PRO A 742 -5.20 -21.71 14.52
C PRO A 742 -4.32 -21.66 15.79
N ALA A 743 -3.63 -20.54 16.04
CA ALA A 743 -2.81 -20.33 17.23
C ALA A 743 -3.63 -20.00 18.49
N PHE A 744 -4.93 -19.69 18.33
CA PHE A 744 -5.80 -19.31 19.43
C PHE A 744 -6.41 -20.54 20.11
N VAL A 745 -6.82 -20.37 21.37
CA VAL A 745 -7.48 -21.38 22.18
C VAL A 745 -8.83 -20.88 22.66
N SER A 746 -9.76 -21.81 22.84
CA SER A 746 -11.14 -21.54 23.25
C SER A 746 -11.51 -22.32 24.51
N LEU A 747 -12.56 -21.85 25.16
CA LEU A 747 -13.20 -22.49 26.31
C LEU A 747 -14.71 -22.29 26.21
N ASN A 748 -15.47 -23.39 26.21
CA ASN A 748 -16.92 -23.33 26.32
C ASN A 748 -17.34 -22.85 27.73
N LEU A 749 -18.18 -21.81 27.78
CA LEU A 749 -18.66 -21.19 29.01
C LEU A 749 -20.11 -21.59 29.35
N ALA A 750 -20.78 -22.39 28.51
CA ALA A 750 -22.12 -22.89 28.79
C ALA A 750 -22.16 -23.65 30.12
N GLY A 751 -23.07 -23.26 31.01
CA GLY A 751 -23.18 -23.81 32.37
C GLY A 751 -22.12 -23.32 33.38
N ARG A 752 -21.08 -22.61 32.94
CA ARG A 752 -20.05 -21.98 33.79
C ARG A 752 -20.30 -20.48 33.99
N ALA A 753 -20.80 -19.82 32.95
CA ALA A 753 -21.17 -18.41 32.98
C ALA A 753 -22.38 -18.16 33.88
N LYS A 754 -22.36 -17.05 34.62
CA LYS A 754 -23.44 -16.63 35.52
C LYS A 754 -23.97 -15.23 35.17
N SER A 755 -25.19 -14.93 35.60
CA SER A 755 -25.70 -13.55 35.57
C SER A 755 -24.88 -12.67 36.54
N GLY A 756 -24.63 -11.42 36.16
CA GLY A 756 -23.71 -10.51 36.84
C GLY A 756 -22.30 -10.54 36.26
N VAL A 757 -21.30 -10.24 37.10
CA VAL A 757 -19.89 -10.17 36.71
C VAL A 757 -19.31 -11.59 36.61
N ASN A 758 -18.60 -11.84 35.51
CA ASN A 758 -17.78 -13.02 35.28
C ASN A 758 -16.33 -12.62 35.16
N GLU A 759 -15.42 -13.47 35.63
CA GLU A 759 -13.98 -13.19 35.66
C GLU A 759 -13.19 -14.34 35.05
N LEU A 760 -12.22 -14.01 34.19
CA LEU A 760 -11.16 -14.92 33.74
C LEU A 760 -9.84 -14.42 34.33
N VAL A 761 -9.12 -15.30 35.03
CA VAL A 761 -7.77 -15.05 35.51
C VAL A 761 -6.80 -15.97 34.78
N LEU A 762 -5.73 -15.40 34.21
CA LEU A 762 -4.65 -16.14 33.55
C LEU A 762 -3.36 -15.99 34.36
N GLU A 763 -2.72 -17.10 34.69
CA GLU A 763 -1.34 -17.13 35.19
C GLU A 763 -0.40 -17.22 34.00
N ILE A 764 0.33 -16.14 33.72
CA ILE A 764 1.20 -15.97 32.57
C ILE A 764 2.65 -15.99 33.03
N ASP A 765 3.44 -16.82 32.37
CA ASP A 765 4.90 -16.82 32.50
C ASP A 765 5.47 -15.79 31.51
N TYR A 766 5.60 -14.54 31.96
CA TYR A 766 6.03 -13.46 31.09
C TYR A 766 7.53 -13.54 30.85
N TYR A 767 7.89 -13.67 29.57
CA TYR A 767 9.28 -13.81 29.15
C TYR A 767 9.52 -13.03 27.85
N GLN A 768 10.64 -12.30 27.81
CA GLN A 768 11.25 -11.75 26.61
C GLN A 768 12.77 -11.98 26.64
N SER A 769 13.39 -11.96 25.45
CA SER A 769 14.84 -12.00 25.31
C SER A 769 15.47 -10.65 25.72
N LYS A 770 16.77 -10.67 26.02
CA LYS A 770 17.52 -9.44 26.30
C LYS A 770 17.48 -8.48 25.11
N GLU A 771 17.62 -9.01 23.91
CA GLU A 771 17.59 -8.25 22.65
C GLU A 771 16.27 -7.48 22.48
N VAL A 772 15.13 -8.15 22.72
CA VAL A 772 13.81 -7.48 22.69
C VAL A 772 13.78 -6.30 23.66
N TYR A 773 14.25 -6.48 24.90
CA TYR A 773 14.28 -5.40 25.86
C TYR A 773 15.21 -4.25 25.46
N ASP A 774 16.39 -4.56 24.93
CA ASP A 774 17.38 -3.57 24.53
C ASP A 774 16.87 -2.75 23.33
N VAL A 775 16.38 -3.41 22.28
CA VAL A 775 15.86 -2.73 21.07
C VAL A 775 14.62 -1.92 21.40
N PHE A 776 13.63 -2.50 22.08
CA PHE A 776 12.38 -1.82 22.41
C PHE A 776 12.63 -0.54 23.23
N ASN A 777 13.43 -0.63 24.29
CA ASN A 777 13.72 0.53 25.12
C ASN A 777 14.68 1.51 24.44
N GLY A 778 15.66 1.01 23.67
CA GLY A 778 16.58 1.80 22.87
C GLY A 778 15.87 2.73 21.90
N VAL A 779 14.82 2.22 21.23
CA VAL A 779 14.02 2.96 20.26
C VAL A 779 12.98 3.87 20.95
N TYR A 780 12.17 3.32 21.86
CA TYR A 780 11.00 4.05 22.38
C TYR A 780 11.27 4.96 23.59
N TYR A 781 12.35 4.75 24.35
CA TYR A 781 12.57 5.50 25.61
C TYR A 781 13.97 6.11 25.77
N GLU A 782 15.00 5.41 25.30
CA GLU A 782 16.40 5.86 25.46
C GLU A 782 16.87 6.70 24.28
N HIS A 783 16.28 6.48 23.09
CA HIS A 783 16.66 7.11 21.82
C HIS A 783 18.18 7.05 21.57
N SER A 784 18.78 5.91 21.90
CA SER A 784 20.23 5.77 21.99
C SER A 784 20.90 5.59 20.64
N ASP A 785 20.43 4.68 19.76
CA ASP A 785 20.99 4.46 18.40
C ASP A 785 20.07 3.65 17.43
N GLY A 786 18.79 3.45 17.78
CA GLY A 786 17.86 2.56 17.04
C GLY A 786 16.82 3.28 16.18
N THR A 787 16.58 2.80 14.96
CA THR A 787 15.47 3.22 14.10
C THR A 787 14.34 2.20 14.07
N GLU A 788 13.25 2.55 13.38
CA GLU A 788 12.14 1.63 13.04
C GLU A 788 12.60 0.29 12.46
N SER A 789 13.70 0.27 11.69
CA SER A 789 14.25 -0.92 11.03
C SER A 789 14.55 -2.06 12.02
N LEU A 790 15.03 -1.74 13.23
CA LEU A 790 15.28 -2.76 14.27
C LEU A 790 13.99 -3.26 14.92
N ILE A 791 12.97 -2.40 15.07
CA ILE A 791 11.65 -2.80 15.60
C ILE A 791 10.98 -3.80 14.66
N ASN A 792 11.12 -3.61 13.34
CA ASN A 792 10.56 -4.50 12.32
C ASN A 792 11.10 -5.94 12.41
N CYS A 793 12.29 -6.12 13.00
CA CYS A 793 12.91 -7.43 13.20
C CYS A 793 12.44 -8.16 14.48
N LEU A 794 11.71 -7.48 15.38
CA LEU A 794 11.39 -8.03 16.69
C LEU A 794 10.24 -9.05 16.65
N SER A 795 10.38 -10.08 17.47
CA SER A 795 9.30 -11.00 17.83
C SER A 795 9.17 -11.10 19.35
N TYR A 796 8.01 -10.74 19.87
CA TYR A 796 7.69 -10.94 21.28
C TYR A 796 7.37 -12.41 21.56
N ILE A 797 7.97 -12.97 22.61
CA ILE A 797 7.73 -14.36 23.03
C ILE A 797 6.40 -14.45 23.80
N THR A 798 6.17 -13.53 24.73
CA THR A 798 4.89 -13.39 25.43
C THR A 798 4.21 -12.07 25.04
N ASP A 799 3.26 -12.14 24.10
CA ASP A 799 2.35 -11.04 23.80
C ASP A 799 1.24 -10.94 24.86
N ILE A 800 0.96 -9.75 25.39
CA ILE A 800 -0.19 -9.48 26.27
C ILE A 800 -1.36 -8.98 25.42
N GLU A 801 -2.48 -9.71 25.46
CA GLU A 801 -3.51 -9.55 24.44
C GLU A 801 -4.95 -9.49 24.96
N ALA A 802 -5.83 -9.03 24.07
CA ALA A 802 -7.26 -9.00 24.30
C ALA A 802 -7.87 -10.42 24.31
N VAL A 803 -9.04 -10.53 24.93
CA VAL A 803 -9.81 -11.77 25.05
C VAL A 803 -11.19 -11.57 24.43
N TYR A 804 -11.70 -12.56 23.70
CA TYR A 804 -12.95 -12.44 22.94
C TYR A 804 -14.02 -13.36 23.54
N VAL A 805 -15.15 -12.81 23.95
CA VAL A 805 -16.34 -13.60 24.31
C VAL A 805 -17.22 -13.72 23.08
N LEU A 806 -17.54 -14.95 22.67
CA LEU A 806 -18.24 -15.26 21.43
C LEU A 806 -19.51 -16.07 21.71
N GLY A 807 -20.60 -15.84 20.98
CA GLY A 807 -21.80 -16.66 21.11
C GLY A 807 -23.09 -16.07 20.56
N ASP A 808 -24.20 -16.66 21.00
CA ASP A 808 -25.55 -16.34 20.53
C ASP A 808 -26.23 -15.29 21.40
N PHE A 809 -25.68 -14.09 21.42
CA PHE A 809 -26.13 -12.97 22.25
C PHE A 809 -26.06 -11.61 21.55
N GLY A 810 -26.62 -10.57 22.20
CA GLY A 810 -26.37 -9.17 21.88
C GLY A 810 -25.40 -8.54 22.89
N ALA A 811 -24.44 -7.74 22.41
CA ALA A 811 -23.53 -6.92 23.22
C ALA A 811 -24.02 -5.47 23.23
N TYR A 812 -24.31 -4.95 24.42
CA TYR A 812 -25.00 -3.68 24.60
C TYR A 812 -24.18 -2.69 25.42
N THR A 813 -24.44 -1.40 25.23
CA THR A 813 -23.83 -0.26 25.91
C THR A 813 -24.92 0.70 26.40
N PRO A 814 -24.71 1.51 27.46
CA PRO A 814 -25.73 2.44 27.94
C PRO A 814 -26.11 3.53 26.92
N SER A 815 -25.18 3.93 26.05
CA SER A 815 -25.44 4.96 25.03
C SER A 815 -24.52 4.81 23.83
N LEU A 816 -25.01 5.27 22.67
CA LEU A 816 -24.24 5.47 21.45
C LEU A 816 -24.43 6.90 20.99
N THR A 817 -23.34 7.61 20.74
CA THR A 817 -23.36 8.98 20.22
C THR A 817 -22.58 9.08 18.90
N PRO A 818 -23.03 9.87 17.92
CA PRO A 818 -22.27 10.08 16.68
C PRO A 818 -20.88 10.68 16.94
N GLY A 819 -19.87 10.19 16.23
CA GLY A 819 -18.52 10.75 16.17
C GLY A 819 -18.12 11.19 14.75
N ALA A 820 -16.85 11.54 14.56
CA ALA A 820 -16.32 11.89 13.24
C ALA A 820 -16.42 10.70 12.26
N LYS A 821 -16.46 10.98 10.95
CA LYS A 821 -16.55 9.94 9.89
C LYS A 821 -17.68 8.92 10.10
N ASN A 822 -18.77 9.34 10.75
CA ASN A 822 -19.94 8.53 11.08
C ASN A 822 -19.66 7.36 12.06
N THR A 823 -18.59 7.42 12.85
CA THR A 823 -18.35 6.45 13.92
C THR A 823 -19.45 6.53 14.99
N LEU A 824 -19.67 5.42 15.68
CA LEU A 824 -20.52 5.35 16.87
C LEU A 824 -19.61 5.30 18.11
N LEU A 825 -19.70 6.33 18.94
CA LEU A 825 -18.93 6.43 20.18
C LEU A 825 -19.72 5.81 21.33
N SER A 826 -19.05 5.01 22.14
CA SER A 826 -19.61 4.32 23.31
C SER A 826 -18.74 4.52 24.53
N PRO A 827 -19.29 4.66 25.75
CA PRO A 827 -18.50 4.46 26.96
C PRO A 827 -18.03 3.00 27.08
N ALA A 828 -17.00 2.78 27.89
CA ALA A 828 -16.42 1.47 28.20
C ALA A 828 -17.27 0.61 29.19
N ASP A 829 -18.61 0.63 29.05
CA ASP A 829 -19.54 -0.16 29.89
C ASP A 829 -20.40 -1.06 29.01
N PHE A 830 -20.02 -2.34 28.92
CA PHE A 830 -20.69 -3.32 28.07
C PHE A 830 -21.31 -4.47 28.86
N TRP A 831 -22.44 -4.98 28.37
CA TRP A 831 -23.04 -6.21 28.89
C TRP A 831 -23.58 -7.13 27.79
N ILE A 832 -23.59 -8.42 28.10
CA ILE A 832 -24.22 -9.46 27.30
C ILE A 832 -25.72 -9.57 27.66
N GLY A 833 -26.58 -9.56 26.65
CA GLY A 833 -28.03 -9.71 26.77
C GLY A 833 -28.63 -10.54 25.63
N PRO A 834 -29.98 -10.64 25.56
CA PRO A 834 -30.64 -11.44 24.54
C PRO A 834 -30.33 -10.93 23.14
N ARG A 835 -30.16 -11.84 22.18
CA ARG A 835 -30.00 -11.47 20.76
C ARG A 835 -31.33 -10.97 20.20
N LYS A 836 -31.31 -9.81 19.52
CA LYS A 836 -32.47 -9.33 18.75
C LYS A 836 -32.47 -9.92 17.33
N THR A 837 -33.62 -10.45 16.93
CA THR A 837 -33.83 -11.03 15.57
C THR A 837 -34.75 -10.18 14.71
N SER A 838 -35.54 -9.28 15.29
CA SER A 838 -36.35 -8.30 14.55
C SER A 838 -35.83 -6.90 14.86
N LEU A 839 -35.37 -6.18 13.84
CA LEU A 839 -34.65 -4.91 13.97
C LEU A 839 -34.74 -4.08 12.68
N ALA A 840 -34.37 -2.80 12.79
CA ALA A 840 -34.13 -1.94 11.64
C ALA A 840 -32.68 -2.05 11.18
N LEU A 841 -32.46 -2.19 9.87
CA LEU A 841 -31.14 -2.48 9.27
C LEU A 841 -30.10 -1.37 9.47
N ASP A 842 -30.52 -0.15 9.80
CA ASP A 842 -29.68 0.99 10.14
C ASP A 842 -29.33 1.04 11.64
N GLN A 843 -29.87 0.12 12.44
CA GLN A 843 -29.74 0.09 13.91
C GLN A 843 -29.11 -1.21 14.44
N LEU A 844 -28.23 -1.84 13.66
CA LEU A 844 -27.57 -3.09 14.08
C LEU A 844 -26.77 -2.93 15.37
N ALA A 845 -26.00 -1.84 15.49
CA ALA A 845 -25.22 -1.53 16.70
C ALA A 845 -26.13 -1.41 17.94
N GLN A 846 -27.20 -0.62 17.87
CA GLN A 846 -28.20 -0.44 18.93
C GLN A 846 -28.95 -1.74 19.26
N SER A 847 -28.98 -2.67 18.31
CA SER A 847 -29.64 -3.97 18.45
C SER A 847 -28.74 -5.07 19.03
N GLY A 848 -27.51 -4.71 19.42
CA GLY A 848 -26.57 -5.60 20.11
C GLY A 848 -25.46 -6.16 19.22
N TYR A 849 -25.33 -5.72 17.97
CA TYR A 849 -24.30 -6.19 17.02
C TYR A 849 -23.11 -5.21 16.94
N LEU A 850 -22.77 -4.56 18.06
CA LEU A 850 -21.74 -3.51 18.10
C LEU A 850 -20.34 -4.05 17.77
N PHE A 851 -19.96 -5.18 18.36
CA PHE A 851 -18.68 -5.87 18.13
C PHE A 851 -18.76 -6.94 17.02
N PHE A 852 -19.79 -6.88 16.18
CA PHE A 852 -20.04 -7.93 15.21
C PHE A 852 -18.96 -7.97 14.12
N GLY A 853 -18.45 -9.17 13.85
CA GLY A 853 -17.49 -9.47 12.78
C GLY A 853 -17.86 -10.77 12.08
N GLY A 854 -18.48 -10.70 10.90
CA GLY A 854 -18.92 -11.89 10.17
C GLY A 854 -19.98 -11.61 9.12
N GLN A 855 -20.86 -12.60 8.89
CA GLN A 855 -22.01 -12.49 8.00
C GLN A 855 -23.34 -12.51 8.75
N ILE A 856 -24.28 -11.68 8.32
CA ILE A 856 -25.66 -11.61 8.83
C ILE A 856 -26.65 -11.56 7.67
N THR A 857 -27.68 -12.38 7.71
CA THR A 857 -28.70 -12.48 6.66
C THR A 857 -30.05 -12.04 7.18
N PHE A 858 -30.70 -11.18 6.41
CA PHE A 858 -32.02 -10.63 6.68
C PHE A 858 -33.01 -11.09 5.63
N GLU A 859 -34.27 -11.23 6.04
CA GLU A 859 -35.40 -11.46 5.16
C GLU A 859 -36.48 -10.41 5.43
N LYS A 860 -37.06 -9.89 4.35
CA LYS A 860 -38.20 -8.97 4.42
C LYS A 860 -39.10 -9.06 3.20
N ASP A 861 -40.37 -8.78 3.43
CA ASP A 861 -41.34 -8.54 2.38
C ASP A 861 -41.38 -7.06 2.00
N PHE A 862 -41.75 -6.78 0.75
CA PHE A 862 -41.98 -5.43 0.26
C PHE A 862 -42.97 -5.44 -0.91
N GLU A 863 -43.55 -4.28 -1.20
CA GLU A 863 -44.43 -4.08 -2.35
C GLU A 863 -43.64 -3.46 -3.51
N ALA A 864 -43.90 -3.92 -4.74
CA ALA A 864 -43.36 -3.36 -5.96
C ALA A 864 -44.44 -3.26 -7.04
N THR A 865 -44.27 -2.35 -7.99
CA THR A 865 -45.18 -2.23 -9.15
C THR A 865 -44.90 -3.29 -10.21
N GLY A 866 -43.69 -3.86 -10.21
CA GLY A 866 -43.19 -4.81 -11.21
C GLY A 866 -42.55 -4.13 -12.43
N ALA A 867 -42.52 -2.80 -12.46
CA ALA A 867 -41.91 -2.01 -13.53
C ALA A 867 -40.50 -1.50 -13.17
N GLU A 868 -40.08 -1.71 -11.93
CA GLU A 868 -38.78 -1.27 -11.43
C GLU A 868 -37.65 -2.05 -12.11
N THR A 869 -36.55 -1.34 -12.30
CA THR A 869 -35.36 -1.82 -13.01
C THR A 869 -34.11 -1.74 -12.16
N LEU A 870 -34.12 -0.97 -11.06
CA LEU A 870 -32.95 -0.83 -10.19
C LEU A 870 -33.33 -0.92 -8.70
N LEU A 871 -32.60 -1.75 -7.96
CA LEU A 871 -32.56 -1.77 -6.50
C LEU A 871 -31.23 -1.19 -6.03
N THR A 872 -31.25 -0.20 -5.15
CA THR A 872 -30.02 0.39 -4.56
C THR A 872 -30.03 0.26 -3.04
N LEU A 873 -28.91 -0.18 -2.48
CA LEU A 873 -28.65 -0.28 -1.05
C LEU A 873 -27.70 0.84 -0.61
N GLY A 874 -28.17 1.77 0.20
CA GLY A 874 -27.31 2.72 0.92
C GLY A 874 -26.88 2.14 2.27
N GLY A 875 -25.69 2.48 2.75
CA GLY A 875 -25.19 2.04 4.05
C GLY A 875 -23.69 1.81 4.07
N ARG A 876 -23.23 1.08 5.08
CA ARG A 876 -21.83 0.68 5.26
C ARG A 876 -21.78 -0.83 5.47
N PHE A 877 -21.17 -1.54 4.52
CA PHE A 877 -20.93 -2.98 4.53
C PHE A 877 -19.79 -3.26 3.55
N ALA A 878 -19.07 -4.37 3.73
CA ALA A 878 -18.00 -4.74 2.80
C ALA A 878 -18.60 -5.33 1.51
N VAL A 879 -19.49 -6.31 1.65
CA VAL A 879 -20.20 -6.94 0.53
C VAL A 879 -21.65 -7.16 0.94
N ALA A 880 -22.58 -6.94 0.00
CA ALA A 880 -23.96 -7.38 0.13
C ALA A 880 -24.27 -8.45 -0.91
N LYS A 881 -25.07 -9.45 -0.54
CA LYS A 881 -25.64 -10.43 -1.45
C LYS A 881 -27.15 -10.36 -1.40
N VAL A 882 -27.79 -10.33 -2.55
CA VAL A 882 -29.23 -10.10 -2.66
C VAL A 882 -29.87 -11.23 -3.46
N SER A 883 -30.96 -11.78 -2.94
CA SER A 883 -31.84 -12.71 -3.66
C SER A 883 -33.27 -12.20 -3.59
N LEU A 884 -33.96 -12.19 -4.73
CA LEU A 884 -35.35 -11.74 -4.87
C LEU A 884 -36.26 -12.92 -5.20
N ASN A 885 -37.35 -13.07 -4.47
CA ASN A 885 -38.40 -14.08 -4.72
C ASN A 885 -37.88 -15.53 -4.87
N GLY A 886 -36.81 -15.88 -4.13
CA GLY A 886 -36.17 -17.19 -4.19
C GLY A 886 -35.31 -17.44 -5.45
N GLY A 887 -35.00 -16.38 -6.21
CA GLY A 887 -34.11 -16.42 -7.37
C GLY A 887 -32.64 -16.62 -7.01
N ALA A 888 -31.77 -16.47 -8.02
CA ALA A 888 -30.33 -16.54 -7.83
C ALA A 888 -29.83 -15.39 -6.93
N GLU A 889 -28.83 -15.68 -6.12
CA GLU A 889 -28.15 -14.68 -5.30
C GLU A 889 -27.17 -13.87 -6.17
N GLU A 890 -27.24 -12.56 -6.05
CA GLU A 890 -26.39 -11.62 -6.78
C GLU A 890 -25.51 -10.83 -5.81
N THR A 891 -24.22 -10.71 -6.14
CA THR A 891 -23.21 -10.11 -5.26
C THR A 891 -22.93 -8.67 -5.64
N LEU A 892 -23.08 -7.77 -4.66
CA LEU A 892 -22.77 -6.35 -4.71
C LEU A 892 -21.44 -6.12 -3.98
N MET A 893 -20.34 -6.21 -4.73
CA MET A 893 -18.96 -6.04 -4.23
C MET A 893 -18.37 -4.67 -4.62
N PHE A 894 -18.47 -4.30 -5.90
CA PHE A 894 -17.98 -3.02 -6.42
C PHE A 894 -19.08 -1.98 -6.68
N ALA A 895 -20.33 -2.38 -6.45
CA ALA A 895 -21.51 -1.56 -6.66
C ALA A 895 -22.45 -1.69 -5.47
N ASN A 896 -23.34 -0.71 -5.34
CA ASN A 896 -24.40 -0.70 -4.34
C ASN A 896 -25.79 -0.85 -4.98
N ALA A 897 -25.84 -1.14 -6.28
CA ALA A 897 -27.06 -1.20 -7.06
C ALA A 897 -27.11 -2.48 -7.89
N LEU A 898 -28.33 -2.99 -8.05
CA LEU A 898 -28.65 -4.24 -8.72
C LEU A 898 -29.70 -3.99 -9.80
N ASP A 899 -29.47 -4.50 -11.02
CA ASP A 899 -30.50 -4.56 -12.05
C ASP A 899 -31.58 -5.57 -11.63
N VAL A 900 -32.82 -5.10 -11.48
CA VAL A 900 -33.98 -5.91 -11.09
C VAL A 900 -35.06 -5.98 -12.16
N ALA A 901 -34.75 -5.52 -13.38
CA ALA A 901 -35.69 -5.53 -14.49
C ALA A 901 -36.23 -6.96 -14.75
N GLY A 902 -37.54 -7.12 -14.63
CA GLY A 902 -38.21 -8.41 -14.81
C GLY A 902 -38.01 -9.43 -13.68
N LYS A 903 -37.32 -9.07 -12.57
CA LYS A 903 -37.12 -9.93 -11.39
C LYS A 903 -38.21 -9.73 -10.31
N LEU A 904 -39.00 -8.67 -10.43
CA LEU A 904 -40.05 -8.30 -9.49
C LEU A 904 -41.44 -8.57 -10.07
N GLN A 905 -42.37 -8.95 -9.19
CA GLN A 905 -43.79 -9.08 -9.53
C GLN A 905 -44.58 -7.90 -8.98
N LYS A 906 -45.72 -7.60 -9.61
CA LYS A 906 -46.64 -6.59 -9.07
C LYS A 906 -47.22 -7.07 -7.73
N GLY A 907 -47.14 -6.21 -6.72
CA GLY A 907 -47.59 -6.50 -5.37
C GLY A 907 -46.45 -6.98 -4.47
N ARG A 908 -46.73 -7.97 -3.63
CA ARG A 908 -45.78 -8.51 -2.65
C ARG A 908 -44.61 -9.25 -3.30
N ASN A 909 -43.41 -8.90 -2.87
CA ASN A 909 -42.15 -9.54 -3.19
C ASN A 909 -41.39 -9.85 -1.89
N GLN A 910 -40.47 -10.81 -1.95
CA GLN A 910 -39.58 -11.14 -0.85
C GLN A 910 -38.13 -10.84 -1.24
N MET A 911 -37.37 -10.25 -0.32
CA MET A 911 -35.94 -10.02 -0.47
C MET A 911 -35.18 -10.68 0.68
N ARG A 912 -34.11 -11.37 0.32
CA ARG A 912 -33.08 -11.82 1.24
C ARG A 912 -31.81 -11.03 0.99
N VAL A 913 -31.22 -10.46 2.05
CA VAL A 913 -29.96 -9.71 1.98
C VAL A 913 -28.97 -10.28 2.98
N THR A 914 -27.82 -10.74 2.52
CA THR A 914 -26.69 -11.11 3.37
C THR A 914 -25.64 -10.01 3.34
N LEU A 915 -25.29 -9.47 4.51
CA LEU A 915 -24.22 -8.50 4.67
C LEU A 915 -22.99 -9.17 5.24
N LEU A 916 -21.83 -8.91 4.64
CA LEU A 916 -20.52 -9.26 5.19
C LEU A 916 -19.85 -8.01 5.75
N SER A 917 -19.36 -8.11 6.99
CA SER A 917 -18.56 -7.07 7.63
C SER A 917 -17.06 -7.33 7.41
N SER A 918 -16.24 -6.40 7.89
CA SER A 918 -14.84 -6.67 8.23
C SER A 918 -14.70 -6.94 9.74
N TYR A 919 -13.46 -7.01 10.22
CA TYR A 919 -13.14 -7.14 11.65
C TYR A 919 -12.85 -5.80 12.35
N ARG A 920 -13.19 -4.66 11.74
CA ARG A 920 -12.99 -3.35 12.35
C ARG A 920 -13.59 -3.22 13.76
N ASN A 921 -14.81 -3.74 13.93
CA ASN A 921 -15.52 -3.70 15.20
C ASN A 921 -15.17 -4.86 16.15
N LEU A 922 -14.35 -5.81 15.70
CA LEU A 922 -13.85 -6.93 16.51
C LEU A 922 -12.43 -6.66 17.03
N LEU A 923 -11.55 -6.15 16.17
CA LEU A 923 -10.11 -6.00 16.42
C LEU A 923 -9.64 -4.54 16.63
N GLY A 924 -10.48 -3.55 16.31
CA GLY A 924 -10.14 -2.14 16.47
C GLY A 924 -9.47 -1.50 15.24
N PRO A 925 -8.80 -0.34 15.40
CA PRO A 925 -8.49 0.34 16.66
C PRO A 925 -9.74 0.99 17.29
N PHE A 926 -10.00 0.76 18.58
CA PHE A 926 -11.18 1.34 19.25
C PHE A 926 -10.90 2.70 19.93
N HIS A 927 -9.64 2.94 20.28
CA HIS A 927 -9.26 3.95 21.27
C HIS A 927 -8.34 5.04 20.72
N PHE A 928 -8.15 5.12 19.41
CA PHE A 928 -7.28 6.14 18.82
C PHE A 928 -7.92 7.52 18.97
N ALA A 929 -7.45 8.31 19.94
CA ALA A 929 -8.03 9.59 20.30
C ALA A 929 -7.91 10.68 19.21
N PRO A 930 -6.81 10.77 18.43
CA PRO A 930 -6.68 11.79 17.40
C PRO A 930 -7.73 11.67 16.28
N ASP A 931 -8.16 10.45 15.96
CA ASP A 931 -9.14 10.18 14.90
C ASP A 931 -9.90 8.87 15.21
N PRO A 932 -11.21 8.90 15.51
CA PRO A 932 -11.96 7.69 15.88
C PRO A 932 -12.11 6.68 14.73
N GLU A 933 -11.84 7.08 13.48
CA GLU A 933 -11.72 6.16 12.33
C GLU A 933 -10.57 6.59 11.40
N PRO A 934 -9.32 6.27 11.75
CA PRO A 934 -8.17 6.64 10.94
C PRO A 934 -8.19 5.91 9.59
N TYR A 935 -7.93 6.63 8.51
CA TYR A 935 -7.82 6.05 7.15
C TYR A 935 -6.38 5.65 6.77
N GLY A 936 -5.43 5.96 7.65
CA GLY A 936 -4.08 5.39 7.69
C GLY A 936 -3.91 4.67 9.02
N VAL A 937 -3.84 3.35 8.99
CA VAL A 937 -3.79 2.50 10.20
C VAL A 937 -2.43 1.80 10.27
N SER A 938 -1.72 2.01 11.36
CA SER A 938 -0.41 1.40 11.66
C SER A 938 -0.44 0.75 13.05
N PRO A 939 0.60 -0.01 13.45
CA PRO A 939 0.71 -0.54 14.81
C PRO A 939 0.52 0.51 15.91
N ASP A 940 1.03 1.72 15.71
CA ASP A 940 0.95 2.82 16.69
C ASP A 940 -0.47 3.33 16.95
N THR A 941 -1.40 3.11 16.02
CA THR A 941 -2.82 3.42 16.24
C THR A 941 -3.49 2.51 17.28
N PHE A 942 -2.82 1.42 17.66
CA PHE A 942 -3.25 0.48 18.69
C PHE A 942 -2.38 0.54 19.94
N THR A 943 -1.05 0.50 19.76
CA THR A 943 -0.11 0.19 20.85
C THR A 943 0.26 1.43 21.67
N HIS A 944 0.51 2.56 21.02
CA HIS A 944 1.07 3.77 21.63
C HIS A 944 2.35 3.53 22.45
N TYR A 945 3.19 2.57 22.06
CA TYR A 945 4.46 2.30 22.73
C TYR A 945 5.33 3.57 22.82
N GLY A 946 6.06 3.73 23.92
CA GLY A 946 6.84 4.95 24.18
C GLY A 946 6.04 6.13 24.74
N HIS A 947 4.71 6.10 24.68
CA HIS A 947 3.85 7.22 25.10
C HIS A 947 3.00 6.95 26.35
N TRP A 948 3.11 5.76 26.96
CA TRP A 948 2.39 5.43 28.18
C TRP A 948 3.08 5.97 29.44
N ASP A 949 2.29 6.54 30.33
CA ASP A 949 2.66 6.92 31.69
C ASP A 949 1.60 6.44 32.68
N ASN A 950 1.97 5.49 33.54
CA ASN A 950 1.10 4.92 34.57
C ASN A 950 -0.27 4.45 34.05
N GLY A 951 -0.31 3.86 32.85
CA GLY A 951 -1.53 3.36 32.23
C GLY A 951 -2.33 4.40 31.45
N LYS A 952 -1.82 5.62 31.28
CA LYS A 952 -2.44 6.69 30.49
C LYS A 952 -1.57 7.06 29.31
N CYS A 953 -2.20 7.43 28.20
CA CYS A 953 -1.54 7.95 27.00
C CYS A 953 -2.42 9.08 26.40
N PRO A 954 -1.85 10.23 26.00
CA PRO A 954 -2.60 11.30 25.34
C PRO A 954 -3.28 10.87 24.03
N GLY A 955 -2.68 9.93 23.30
CA GLY A 955 -3.22 9.37 22.06
C GLY A 955 -4.31 8.31 22.26
N TYR A 956 -4.58 7.88 23.49
CA TYR A 956 -5.50 6.78 23.80
C TYR A 956 -6.74 7.26 24.57
N ALA A 957 -7.92 7.03 24.01
CA ALA A 957 -9.21 7.35 24.62
C ALA A 957 -9.59 6.30 25.70
N GLN A 958 -9.26 6.59 26.96
CA GLN A 958 -9.33 5.64 28.08
C GLN A 958 -10.71 5.01 28.31
N ASP A 959 -11.77 5.82 28.28
CA ASP A 959 -13.13 5.38 28.66
C ASP A 959 -14.12 5.43 27.49
N GLN A 960 -13.63 5.54 26.25
CA GLN A 960 -14.46 5.67 25.07
C GLN A 960 -13.97 4.74 23.94
N TYR A 961 -14.93 4.04 23.34
CA TYR A 961 -14.74 3.20 22.15
C TYR A 961 -15.33 3.91 20.93
N ALA A 962 -14.65 3.80 19.79
CA ALA A 962 -15.16 4.16 18.48
C ALA A 962 -15.42 2.91 17.63
N PHE A 963 -16.65 2.80 17.12
CA PHE A 963 -17.09 1.74 16.23
C PHE A 963 -17.41 2.28 14.85
N ALA A 964 -17.03 1.54 13.81
CA ALA A 964 -17.45 1.82 12.45
C ALA A 964 -18.93 1.43 12.25
N PRO A 965 -19.71 2.20 11.46
CA PRO A 965 -21.08 1.84 11.15
C PRO A 965 -21.13 0.55 10.33
N PHE A 966 -22.10 -0.32 10.61
CA PHE A 966 -22.37 -1.52 9.83
C PHE A 966 -23.87 -1.70 9.67
N GLY A 967 -24.35 -1.83 8.43
CA GLY A 967 -25.77 -1.97 8.11
C GLY A 967 -26.21 -1.21 6.85
N ILE A 968 -27.52 -1.23 6.60
CA ILE A 968 -28.17 -0.58 5.46
C ILE A 968 -28.95 0.64 5.97
N THR A 969 -28.62 1.82 5.47
CA THR A 969 -29.28 3.10 5.82
C THR A 969 -30.38 3.50 4.84
N SER A 970 -30.43 2.90 3.65
CA SER A 970 -31.53 3.10 2.71
C SER A 970 -31.67 1.93 1.75
N ILE A 971 -32.91 1.65 1.35
CA ILE A 971 -33.22 0.71 0.28
C ILE A 971 -34.16 1.43 -0.68
N THR A 972 -33.75 1.58 -1.93
CA THR A 972 -34.55 2.28 -2.93
C THR A 972 -34.80 1.40 -4.14
N LEU A 973 -36.04 1.43 -4.63
CA LEU A 973 -36.45 0.82 -5.88
C LEU A 973 -36.78 1.92 -6.88
N ARG A 974 -36.39 1.70 -8.13
CA ARG A 974 -36.60 2.64 -9.23
C ARG A 974 -37.14 1.98 -10.47
#